data_AF-A0A938GBB8-F1
#
_entry.id   AF-A0A938GBB8-F1
#
_cell.length_a   1.000
_cell.length_b   1.000
_cell.length_c   1.000
_cell.angle_alpha   90.00
_cell.angle_beta   90.00
_cell.angle_gamma   90.00
#
_symmetry.space_group_name_H-M   'P 1'
#
loop_
_entity.id
_entity.type
_entity.pdbx_description
1 polymer ?
#
loop_
_entity_poly.entity_id
_entity_poly.type
_entity_poly.pdbx_seq_one_letter_code
_entity_poly.pdbx_strand_id
1 'polypeptide(L)'
;MRRTKFQNSILALLLGLALQSAQHVQGQTPGSNPGGILPGSLVAIQSIRLDGTNIVVTVDVSADVKTVVLESRLRVGSGAWDPRAIQRMSEFTTPVKAVTFRIPRTETMELIRARGDTTETIPATFFKGTNSIQFAVSGVGNNNLAAAPPMATAFDDRAKVAAPAENASGSAARSVVESDIWKLNGDTLYFFNQYRGLQVIDIAQPDKPVVRGTFNLPAAGEQMYLLGSSQVVLLARDNCNWGPTAESELMLLEVKDGQPAPVAELAISGQIRESRLVGTALYVVSERYQPMLLPAKPGGRPQEAWEWGSQVTSFDLSDFAKPAVKSKEWVSSGMYQNINAIMATDQYLFVAAPAPNQNSWNGNSLIHVFDISAPDGTMRKLSSIPATGKVKDKFKMNLDGTTFSAVTETWNLTRNNPSTQVETYSLADPKSPKHLAVLKIIEREQLHATRFDGDLLYAVTFFRIDPLWIIDLSDPANPKKVSELEIPGYSTYIQPLNGRLVTIGLDNTAGWRTAVQLFDVENPAKPSLLSKVILGEQYSSSEANYDEKAFGVLPEEKLLLVPYSTYGADGYFQGVHLIDLERDTLRKRGAIEHELQPRRATIHRDRILSVSGQELLSVDATDRDRPRVVSSTELSWAADRVYLEGQHLIEISSQWNTPVSLRVVQADDPSKVLKHVSLSDVPFLGAAARHQRLYVAQGKSTEYVWEKDPAASSWRLVRTNEAALTLSIYDLSKLPEVTLLSQTKTQFENRYWSSLTALWPKPGVLVWNTSSYGGPWRILAEDSAVGSPRIAAPIDSRIGFAPWRGSSEAIFVAYDVANAGQPAFLSEVKVNGTNYWWSFSKAFAVDGLVYLSHQASEYLPYLKPPHWIDSTKPTIEPAPGVWAQRYFLDVINYADPKEPSVRKPVALPGALIGVAHKGQLLYTQGYRYTDVEKWTDMREYLDAVAYDGVATHGVDSIQLPQTWPHPVLANDANLFIGQVLDVRAASAPTTEPKVVDATKPAPAPGSTGSTAGSLEVWTLADTGKFTRLSSTALTSPANDLRKFGDLLAAQVNNKIQLYDASNPSELKLRATGAPLGCIGYNLEFATGTRDRGLWIPLGPYGVTRIAINQ
;
A
#
# COMPACT_ATOMS: atom_id res chain seq x y z
N MET A 1 36.44 51.86 14.78
CA MET A 1 37.00 53.03 15.50
C MET A 1 35.86 53.86 16.12
N ARG A 2 36.16 55.03 16.72
CA ARG A 2 35.26 55.81 17.59
C ARG A 2 34.14 56.58 16.84
N ARG A 3 32.89 56.36 17.28
CA ARG A 3 32.00 57.33 18.00
C ARG A 3 31.53 58.64 17.30
N THR A 4 30.24 58.97 17.52
CA THR A 4 29.60 60.33 17.46
C THR A 4 29.47 61.00 16.07
N LYS A 5 28.38 61.67 15.65
CA LYS A 5 27.24 62.37 16.30
C LYS A 5 25.99 62.35 15.39
N PHE A 6 24.77 62.30 15.95
CA PHE A 6 23.67 63.29 15.76
C PHE A 6 22.35 62.78 16.38
N GLN A 7 22.12 63.11 17.64
CA GLN A 7 20.78 63.23 18.22
C GLN A 7 20.46 64.73 18.37
N ASN A 8 19.20 65.05 18.71
CA ASN A 8 18.63 66.40 18.91
C ASN A 8 18.17 67.13 17.64
N SER A 9 17.08 66.64 17.05
CA SER A 9 15.99 67.44 16.48
C SER A 9 14.74 66.56 16.33
N ILE A 10 13.57 67.16 16.10
CA ILE A 10 12.27 66.47 15.98
C ILE A 10 11.82 65.76 17.27
N LEU A 11 11.73 66.53 18.37
CA LEU A 11 10.92 66.21 19.56
C LEU A 11 10.01 67.40 19.91
N ALA A 12 9.44 68.05 18.88
CA ALA A 12 8.65 69.28 19.02
C ALA A 12 7.72 69.57 17.82
N LEU A 13 6.97 68.56 17.34
CA LEU A 13 5.78 68.73 16.49
C LEU A 13 4.99 67.39 16.50
N LEU A 14 3.72 67.40 16.05
CA LEU A 14 2.79 66.24 16.09
C LEU A 14 2.25 65.83 17.47
N LEU A 15 1.97 66.81 18.35
CA LEU A 15 0.79 66.73 19.22
C LEU A 15 -0.26 67.71 18.68
N GLY A 16 -1.33 67.20 18.06
CA GLY A 16 -2.43 67.99 17.51
C GLY A 16 -3.05 67.32 16.30
N LEU A 17 -4.41 67.28 16.28
CA LEU A 17 -5.26 66.54 15.34
C LEU A 17 -5.14 65.00 15.47
N ALA A 18 -6.23 64.22 15.54
CA ALA A 18 -7.65 64.58 15.65
C ALA A 18 -8.39 63.59 16.56
N LEU A 19 -9.40 64.08 17.28
CA LEU A 19 -10.23 63.29 18.19
C LEU A 19 -11.63 63.91 18.24
N GLN A 20 -12.56 63.46 17.38
CA GLN A 20 -13.94 63.97 17.42
C GLN A 20 -15.03 63.02 16.88
N SER A 21 -15.28 61.94 17.63
CA SER A 21 -16.59 61.31 17.79
C SER A 21 -16.53 60.42 19.05
N ALA A 22 -17.46 60.43 20.00
CA ALA A 22 -18.81 61.02 20.02
C ALA A 22 -18.98 62.11 21.12
N GLN A 23 -20.20 62.63 21.28
CA GLN A 23 -20.53 63.76 22.16
C GLN A 23 -20.99 63.35 23.58
N HIS A 24 -20.67 64.23 24.54
CA HIS A 24 -21.35 64.52 25.81
C HIS A 24 -21.96 63.38 26.65
N VAL A 25 -21.31 63.13 27.80
CA VAL A 25 -21.84 63.62 29.10
C VAL A 25 -20.72 64.45 29.76
N GLN A 26 -21.05 65.49 30.52
CA GLN A 26 -20.06 66.39 31.14
C GLN A 26 -19.68 65.98 32.56
N GLY A 27 -18.38 66.11 32.86
CA GLY A 27 -17.91 66.73 34.11
C GLY A 27 -17.83 65.88 35.37
N GLN A 28 -16.65 65.31 35.63
CA GLN A 28 -16.04 65.34 36.98
C GLN A 28 -14.51 65.30 36.90
N THR A 29 -13.86 65.98 37.85
CA THR A 29 -12.40 65.93 38.10
C THR A 29 -11.95 64.56 38.63
N PRO A 30 -10.65 64.21 38.59
CA PRO A 30 -10.17 62.88 38.97
C PRO A 30 -10.33 62.58 40.47
N GLY A 31 -11.50 62.09 40.85
CA GLY A 31 -11.76 61.45 42.13
C GLY A 31 -11.23 60.02 42.16
N SER A 32 -10.90 59.53 43.36
CA SER A 32 -10.59 58.12 43.59
C SER A 32 -11.79 57.25 43.24
N ASN A 33 -11.67 56.42 42.19
CA ASN A 33 -12.71 55.48 41.80
C ASN A 33 -12.81 54.38 42.87
N PRO A 34 -13.93 54.22 43.60
CA PRO A 34 -14.05 53.17 44.61
C PRO A 34 -14.12 51.80 43.93
N GLY A 35 -13.34 50.83 44.42
CA GLY A 35 -13.31 49.46 43.88
C GLY A 35 -14.70 48.83 43.89
N GLY A 36 -15.22 48.51 42.71
CA GLY A 36 -16.59 48.06 42.51
C GLY A 36 -16.81 47.64 41.06
N ILE A 37 -17.47 46.50 40.90
CA ILE A 37 -17.78 45.93 39.58
C ILE A 37 -18.98 46.69 38.99
N LEU A 38 -18.86 47.15 37.74
CA LEU A 38 -19.94 47.87 37.07
C LEU A 38 -21.18 46.97 36.88
N PRO A 39 -22.41 47.52 36.95
CA PRO A 39 -23.63 46.75 36.70
C PRO A 39 -23.59 46.02 35.35
N GLY A 40 -23.77 44.69 35.38
CA GLY A 40 -23.68 43.83 34.19
C GLY A 40 -22.30 43.28 33.85
N SER A 41 -21.24 43.70 34.56
CA SER A 41 -19.90 43.10 34.45
C SER A 41 -19.71 41.97 35.46
N LEU A 42 -18.97 40.91 35.09
CA LEU A 42 -18.65 39.78 35.98
C LEU A 42 -17.34 40.00 36.78
N VAL A 43 -16.41 40.78 36.23
CA VAL A 43 -15.10 41.10 36.81
C VAL A 43 -14.70 42.54 36.44
N ALA A 44 -13.80 43.15 37.22
CA ALA A 44 -13.20 44.45 36.91
C ALA A 44 -11.71 44.49 37.30
N ILE A 45 -10.82 45.04 36.46
CA ILE A 45 -9.41 45.23 36.84
C ILE A 45 -9.33 46.42 37.81
N GLN A 46 -8.95 46.14 39.05
CA GLN A 46 -8.79 47.13 40.11
C GLN A 46 -7.44 47.86 40.00
N SER A 47 -6.36 47.14 39.68
CA SER A 47 -5.04 47.75 39.46
C SER A 47 -4.11 46.90 38.59
N ILE A 48 -3.16 47.58 37.93
CA ILE A 48 -2.03 46.98 37.21
C ILE A 48 -0.76 47.69 37.72
N ARG A 49 0.24 46.95 38.21
CA ARG A 49 1.51 47.51 38.70
C ARG A 49 2.71 46.66 38.25
N LEU A 50 3.87 47.29 38.13
CA LEU A 50 5.13 46.61 37.84
C LEU A 50 5.80 46.14 39.14
N ASP A 51 6.43 44.97 39.08
CA ASP A 51 7.04 44.27 40.22
C ASP A 51 8.27 43.49 39.73
N GLY A 52 9.39 44.20 39.61
CA GLY A 52 10.63 43.69 39.00
C GLY A 52 10.41 43.27 37.54
N THR A 53 10.63 41.99 37.24
CA THR A 53 10.37 41.36 35.94
C THR A 53 8.91 40.96 35.73
N ASN A 54 8.01 41.25 36.67
CA ASN A 54 6.60 40.85 36.61
C ASN A 54 5.64 42.04 36.49
N ILE A 55 4.44 41.75 36.01
CA ILE A 55 3.25 42.58 36.11
C ILE A 55 2.34 41.93 37.15
N VAL A 56 1.89 42.71 38.14
CA VAL A 56 0.87 42.30 39.11
C VAL A 56 -0.45 42.97 38.74
N VAL A 57 -1.50 42.16 38.60
CA VAL A 57 -2.85 42.61 38.22
C VAL A 57 -3.84 42.14 39.27
N THR A 58 -4.55 43.07 39.91
CA THR A 58 -5.64 42.77 40.85
C THR A 58 -6.97 42.99 40.17
N VAL A 59 -7.90 42.04 40.33
CA VAL A 59 -9.19 41.95 39.66
C VAL A 59 -10.29 41.72 40.69
N ASP A 60 -11.28 42.61 40.77
CA ASP A 60 -12.49 42.42 41.57
C ASP A 60 -13.42 41.41 40.87
N VAL A 61 -14.07 40.52 41.64
CA VAL A 61 -14.79 39.33 41.16
C VAL A 61 -16.20 39.23 41.76
N SER A 62 -17.20 38.94 40.92
CA SER A 62 -18.59 38.73 41.35
C SER A 62 -18.84 37.29 41.83
N ALA A 63 -19.85 37.09 42.69
CA ALA A 63 -20.05 35.85 43.43
C ALA A 63 -20.36 34.60 42.57
N ASP A 64 -20.89 34.80 41.36
CA ASP A 64 -21.32 33.71 40.47
C ASP A 64 -20.18 33.17 39.58
N VAL A 65 -19.06 33.88 39.50
CA VAL A 65 -17.88 33.51 38.71
C VAL A 65 -17.22 32.24 39.26
N LYS A 66 -16.85 31.32 38.37
CA LYS A 66 -16.09 30.09 38.66
C LYS A 66 -14.63 30.24 38.28
N THR A 67 -14.34 30.83 37.12
CA THR A 67 -13.00 31.10 36.60
C THR A 67 -12.78 32.57 36.31
N VAL A 68 -11.64 33.11 36.72
CA VAL A 68 -11.11 34.38 36.23
C VAL A 68 -9.91 34.10 35.35
N VAL A 69 -9.98 34.51 34.09
CA VAL A 69 -8.91 34.39 33.09
C VAL A 69 -8.32 35.76 32.86
N LEU A 70 -7.02 35.91 33.12
CA LEU A 70 -6.24 37.06 32.68
C LEU A 70 -5.71 36.77 31.28
N GLU A 71 -6.06 37.62 30.30
CA GLU A 71 -5.72 37.43 28.89
C GLU A 71 -4.92 38.64 28.37
N SER A 72 -4.05 38.42 27.39
CA SER A 72 -3.36 39.50 26.70
C SER A 72 -3.29 39.33 25.19
N ARG A 73 -2.94 40.42 24.51
CA ARG A 73 -2.65 40.48 23.08
C ARG A 73 -1.72 41.65 22.76
N LEU A 74 -1.18 41.74 21.55
CA LEU A 74 -0.39 42.90 21.12
C LEU A 74 -1.21 44.21 21.15
N ARG A 75 -0.53 45.32 21.45
CA ARG A 75 -1.14 46.67 21.54
C ARG A 75 -1.35 47.35 20.19
N VAL A 76 -0.63 46.93 19.16
CA VAL A 76 -0.67 47.48 17.80
C VAL A 76 -0.82 46.31 16.83
N GLY A 77 -1.72 46.44 15.86
CA GLY A 77 -2.18 45.34 15.00
C GLY A 77 -3.57 44.82 15.38
N SER A 78 -4.01 43.78 14.68
CA SER A 78 -5.16 42.95 15.04
C SER A 78 -4.66 41.87 16.02
N GLY A 79 -5.33 40.71 16.06
CA GLY A 79 -4.85 39.56 16.82
C GLY A 79 -5.75 39.15 17.98
N ALA A 80 -5.73 37.85 18.23
CA ALA A 80 -6.52 37.17 19.25
C ALA A 80 -6.08 37.54 20.67
N TRP A 81 -7.00 37.33 21.63
CA TRP A 81 -6.69 37.36 23.06
C TRP A 81 -6.34 35.94 23.52
N ASP A 82 -5.18 35.76 24.14
CA ASP A 82 -4.75 34.46 24.68
C ASP A 82 -4.59 34.49 26.21
N PRO A 83 -4.88 33.39 26.91
CA PRO A 83 -4.69 33.27 28.36
C PRO A 83 -3.22 33.49 28.78
N ARG A 84 -3.04 34.20 29.90
CA ARG A 84 -1.74 34.47 30.55
C ARG A 84 -1.68 33.94 31.98
N ALA A 85 -2.80 33.94 32.68
CA ALA A 85 -2.99 33.29 33.98
C ALA A 85 -4.47 33.01 34.20
N ILE A 86 -4.77 32.01 35.03
CA ILE A 86 -6.15 31.57 35.34
C ILE A 86 -6.24 31.33 36.84
N GLN A 87 -7.36 31.67 37.44
CA GLN A 87 -7.68 31.39 38.84
C GLN A 87 -9.09 30.79 38.91
N ARG A 88 -9.24 29.60 39.52
CA ARG A 88 -10.56 29.05 39.85
C ARG A 88 -10.97 29.48 41.25
N MET A 89 -12.24 29.78 41.44
CA MET A 89 -12.78 30.19 42.75
C MET A 89 -12.86 28.99 43.72
N SER A 90 -12.94 27.76 43.18
CA SER A 90 -12.90 26.47 43.89
C SER A 90 -11.51 26.06 44.42
N GLU A 91 -10.52 26.95 44.32
CA GLU A 91 -9.22 26.83 44.99
C GLU A 91 -9.21 27.56 46.34
N PHE A 92 -10.12 28.51 46.57
CA PHE A 92 -10.26 29.21 47.84
C PHE A 92 -11.23 28.48 48.78
N THR A 93 -10.87 28.37 50.05
CA THR A 93 -11.71 27.78 51.11
C THR A 93 -12.77 28.75 51.65
N THR A 94 -12.72 30.03 51.25
CA THR A 94 -13.69 31.07 51.61
C THR A 94 -13.97 31.98 50.41
N PRO A 95 -15.15 32.62 50.31
CA PRO A 95 -15.47 33.48 49.17
C PRO A 95 -14.58 34.73 49.09
N VAL A 96 -13.75 34.81 48.05
CA VAL A 96 -12.91 35.97 47.75
C VAL A 96 -13.63 36.97 46.84
N LYS A 97 -13.48 38.27 47.13
CA LYS A 97 -14.06 39.36 46.31
C LYS A 97 -13.08 39.94 45.28
N ALA A 98 -11.80 39.58 45.38
CA ALA A 98 -10.76 40.01 44.45
C ALA A 98 -9.67 38.93 44.34
N VAL A 99 -9.05 38.86 43.16
CA VAL A 99 -7.96 37.95 42.79
C VAL A 99 -6.76 38.78 42.39
N THR A 100 -5.54 38.31 42.70
CA THR A 100 -4.30 38.98 42.27
C THR A 100 -3.41 38.02 41.50
N PHE A 101 -3.21 38.32 40.22
CA PHE A 101 -2.28 37.63 39.33
C PHE A 101 -0.89 38.25 39.39
N ARG A 102 0.16 37.45 39.24
CA ARG A 102 1.55 37.90 39.06
C ARG A 102 2.13 37.15 37.85
N ILE A 103 2.28 37.85 36.73
CA ILE A 103 2.73 37.26 35.45
C ILE A 103 4.07 37.86 35.01
N PRO A 104 4.94 37.11 34.32
CA PRO A 104 6.14 37.69 33.70
C PRO A 104 5.78 38.80 32.70
N ARG A 105 6.50 39.92 32.78
CA ARG A 105 6.45 40.97 31.77
C ARG A 105 7.06 40.47 30.46
N THR A 106 6.51 40.91 29.34
CA THR A 106 7.05 40.70 27.99
C THR A 106 7.79 41.92 27.45
N GLU A 107 8.58 41.68 26.41
CA GLU A 107 9.39 42.70 25.73
C GLU A 107 8.55 43.53 24.75
N THR A 108 7.44 42.98 24.27
CA THR A 108 6.45 43.65 23.41
C THR A 108 5.49 44.53 24.22
N MET A 109 4.83 45.48 23.54
CA MET A 109 3.71 46.21 24.13
C MET A 109 2.43 45.39 24.01
N GLU A 110 1.87 44.96 25.14
CA GLU A 110 0.61 44.22 25.21
C GLU A 110 -0.55 45.07 25.76
N LEU A 111 -1.77 44.65 25.44
CA LEU A 111 -3.00 44.99 26.16
C LEU A 111 -3.37 43.80 27.04
N ILE A 112 -3.89 44.06 28.25
CA ILE A 112 -4.33 43.04 29.21
C ILE A 112 -5.82 43.25 29.51
N ARG A 113 -6.59 42.15 29.57
CA ARG A 113 -7.98 42.15 30.07
C ARG A 113 -8.20 41.01 31.07
N ALA A 114 -9.23 41.14 31.90
CA ALA A 114 -9.75 40.05 32.70
C ALA A 114 -11.11 39.62 32.15
N ARG A 115 -11.34 38.31 32.08
CA ARG A 115 -12.62 37.68 31.75
C ARG A 115 -13.03 36.81 32.94
N GLY A 116 -14.32 36.85 33.30
CA GLY A 116 -14.90 35.97 34.30
C GLY A 116 -15.95 35.09 33.66
N ASP A 117 -15.92 33.78 33.93
CA ASP A 117 -16.92 32.82 33.44
C ASP A 117 -17.70 32.22 34.62
N THR A 118 -19.00 31.99 34.42
CA THR A 118 -19.91 31.42 35.44
C THR A 118 -20.06 29.89 35.33
N THR A 119 -19.32 29.25 34.41
CA THR A 119 -19.44 27.82 34.05
C THR A 119 -18.07 27.22 33.74
N GLU A 120 -17.84 25.97 34.13
CA GLU A 120 -16.70 25.15 33.68
C GLU A 120 -17.18 24.01 32.76
N THR A 121 -16.37 23.59 31.78
CA THR A 121 -16.75 22.52 30.80
C THR A 121 -16.38 21.11 31.28
N ILE A 122 -15.45 21.03 32.24
CA ILE A 122 -15.00 19.82 32.93
C ILE A 122 -14.77 20.18 34.41
N PRO A 123 -14.84 19.21 35.35
CA PRO A 123 -14.75 19.51 36.79
C PRO A 123 -13.44 20.18 37.22
N ALA A 124 -13.52 21.21 38.08
CA ALA A 124 -12.38 21.89 38.70
C ALA A 124 -11.29 20.96 39.28
N THR A 125 -11.65 19.75 39.69
CA THR A 125 -10.73 18.72 40.21
C THR A 125 -9.69 18.25 39.20
N PHE A 126 -10.00 18.28 37.90
CA PHE A 126 -9.08 17.84 36.84
C PHE A 126 -7.86 18.76 36.73
N PHE A 127 -8.03 20.03 37.10
CA PHE A 127 -6.97 21.05 37.14
C PHE A 127 -6.25 21.12 38.51
N LYS A 128 -6.30 20.04 39.30
CA LYS A 128 -5.57 19.87 40.57
C LYS A 128 -4.48 18.79 40.49
N GLY A 129 -4.22 18.26 39.28
CA GLY A 129 -3.13 17.33 39.00
C GLY A 129 -1.75 17.97 39.18
N THR A 130 -0.68 17.17 39.14
CA THR A 130 0.68 17.69 39.30
C THR A 130 1.18 18.38 38.03
N ASN A 131 1.49 19.68 38.14
CA ASN A 131 2.21 20.46 37.11
C ASN A 131 3.64 19.94 36.84
N SER A 132 4.12 18.98 37.63
CA SER A 132 5.43 18.33 37.51
C SER A 132 5.25 16.81 37.55
N ILE A 133 5.38 16.16 36.39
CA ILE A 133 5.52 14.70 36.30
C ILE A 133 7.00 14.39 36.50
N GLN A 134 7.38 14.21 37.77
CA GLN A 134 8.60 13.48 38.17
C GLN A 134 8.18 12.20 38.90
N PHE A 135 9.03 11.20 38.85
CA PHE A 135 8.68 9.79 39.06
C PHE A 135 9.19 9.29 40.42
N ALA A 136 8.66 8.17 40.91
CA ALA A 136 8.98 7.62 42.22
C ALA A 136 9.32 6.12 42.15
N VAL A 137 9.99 5.59 43.18
CA VAL A 137 10.93 4.46 43.05
C VAL A 137 10.58 3.24 43.90
N SER A 138 10.52 2.06 43.27
CA SER A 138 10.80 0.73 43.86
C SER A 138 10.73 -0.38 42.79
N GLY A 139 11.60 -1.39 42.71
CA GLY A 139 12.87 -1.58 43.44
C GLY A 139 13.57 -2.94 43.17
N VAL A 140 14.80 -2.88 42.62
CA VAL A 140 15.90 -3.90 42.63
C VAL A 140 15.63 -5.31 42.07
N GLY A 141 16.40 -5.70 41.03
CA GLY A 141 16.45 -7.08 40.53
C GLY A 141 17.46 -7.33 39.38
N ASN A 142 18.76 -7.13 39.61
CA ASN A 142 19.79 -7.29 38.55
C ASN A 142 19.91 -8.74 38.02
N ASN A 143 20.09 -8.89 36.70
CA ASN A 143 21.37 -9.40 36.15
C ASN A 143 21.48 -9.45 34.61
N ASN A 144 22.58 -8.87 34.11
CA ASN A 144 23.37 -9.25 32.93
C ASN A 144 22.81 -9.01 31.51
N LEU A 145 23.78 -8.83 30.59
CA LEU A 145 23.62 -8.24 29.26
C LEU A 145 24.58 -8.91 28.26
N ALA A 146 24.22 -8.98 26.98
CA ALA A 146 25.15 -9.24 25.88
C ALA A 146 24.63 -8.66 24.55
N ALA A 147 25.53 -8.19 23.69
CA ALA A 147 25.22 -7.43 22.48
C ALA A 147 25.05 -8.29 21.20
N ALA A 148 24.53 -7.67 20.15
CA ALA A 148 24.61 -8.09 18.74
C ALA A 148 25.74 -7.29 18.01
N PRO A 149 26.01 -7.44 16.69
CA PRO A 149 25.56 -8.42 15.68
C PRO A 149 26.77 -9.18 15.07
N PRO A 150 26.68 -9.92 13.91
CA PRO A 150 26.73 -9.30 12.56
C PRO A 150 25.94 -10.05 11.44
N MET A 151 26.02 -9.55 10.18
CA MET A 151 25.47 -10.20 8.97
C MET A 151 26.54 -10.81 8.05
N ALA A 152 26.26 -11.99 7.47
CA ALA A 152 26.89 -12.63 6.29
C ALA A 152 26.18 -13.98 5.98
N THR A 153 26.04 -14.54 4.76
CA THR A 153 26.24 -14.08 3.36
C THR A 153 25.61 -15.09 2.37
N ALA A 154 24.85 -14.60 1.36
CA ALA A 154 24.66 -15.16 0.00
C ALA A 154 24.04 -16.59 -0.15
N PHE A 155 23.58 -17.10 -1.32
CA PHE A 155 23.65 -16.68 -2.74
C PHE A 155 22.32 -17.01 -3.52
N ASP A 156 22.07 -16.29 -4.63
CA ASP A 156 21.64 -16.72 -6.01
C ASP A 156 21.05 -18.15 -6.27
N ASP A 157 20.14 -18.39 -7.24
CA ASP A 157 19.44 -17.55 -8.24
C ASP A 157 18.18 -18.24 -8.89
N ARG A 158 17.49 -17.51 -9.79
CA ARG A 158 16.52 -17.87 -10.89
C ARG A 158 16.25 -19.36 -11.29
N ALA A 159 15.17 -19.80 -11.98
CA ALA A 159 13.74 -19.41 -12.21
C ALA A 159 13.23 -19.89 -13.62
N LYS A 160 11.94 -20.32 -13.76
CA LYS A 160 11.08 -20.34 -15.01
C LYS A 160 11.42 -21.40 -16.13
N VAL A 161 10.57 -21.82 -17.12
CA VAL A 161 9.11 -21.64 -17.48
C VAL A 161 8.59 -22.67 -18.52
N ALA A 162 7.25 -22.72 -18.76
CA ALA A 162 6.45 -23.48 -19.77
C ALA A 162 6.73 -23.09 -21.27
N ALA A 163 6.15 -23.64 -22.37
CA ALA A 163 4.82 -24.26 -22.65
C ALA A 163 4.75 -25.56 -23.53
N PRO A 164 3.98 -25.85 -24.64
CA PRO A 164 3.40 -27.23 -24.80
C PRO A 164 3.58 -28.01 -26.16
N ALA A 165 3.09 -29.28 -26.18
CA ALA A 165 2.33 -29.97 -27.28
C ALA A 165 3.09 -30.90 -28.30
N GLU A 166 2.46 -31.78 -29.14
CA GLU A 166 1.03 -32.08 -29.44
C GLU A 166 0.78 -33.42 -30.22
N ASN A 167 -0.51 -33.85 -30.28
CA ASN A 167 -1.19 -34.71 -31.28
C ASN A 167 -0.82 -36.21 -31.42
N ALA A 168 -1.73 -37.17 -31.64
CA ALA A 168 -3.20 -37.27 -31.56
C ALA A 168 -3.57 -38.79 -31.58
N SER A 169 -4.77 -39.35 -31.83
CA SER A 169 -6.12 -38.90 -32.25
C SER A 169 -7.17 -40.01 -31.93
N GLY A 170 -8.44 -39.85 -32.34
CA GLY A 170 -9.29 -41.00 -32.70
C GLY A 170 -10.68 -41.10 -32.03
N SER A 171 -10.92 -40.39 -30.94
CA SER A 171 -12.28 -40.11 -30.47
C SER A 171 -12.95 -39.05 -31.36
N ALA A 172 -14.22 -38.70 -31.08
CA ALA A 172 -14.65 -37.32 -31.31
C ALA A 172 -13.81 -36.44 -30.37
N ALA A 173 -12.68 -35.95 -30.87
CA ALA A 173 -11.59 -35.44 -30.05
C ALA A 173 -12.07 -34.29 -29.17
N ARG A 174 -12.09 -34.53 -27.84
CA ARG A 174 -12.48 -33.50 -26.88
C ARG A 174 -11.41 -32.43 -26.89
N SER A 175 -11.79 -31.21 -27.27
CA SER A 175 -10.88 -30.07 -27.39
C SER A 175 -10.11 -29.87 -26.08
N VAL A 176 -8.79 -30.03 -26.14
CA VAL A 176 -7.88 -29.65 -25.06
C VAL A 176 -7.64 -28.16 -25.17
N VAL A 177 -7.88 -27.41 -24.10
CA VAL A 177 -7.79 -25.95 -24.07
C VAL A 177 -6.88 -25.52 -22.92
N GLU A 178 -5.99 -24.56 -23.19
CA GLU A 178 -5.23 -23.84 -22.15
C GLU A 178 -5.97 -22.59 -21.68
N SER A 179 -5.86 -22.32 -20.38
CA SER A 179 -6.27 -21.06 -19.75
C SER A 179 -5.49 -19.87 -20.30
N ASP A 180 -6.10 -18.70 -20.25
CA ASP A 180 -5.51 -17.43 -20.70
C ASP A 180 -6.12 -16.26 -19.90
N ILE A 181 -5.57 -15.06 -19.99
CA ILE A 181 -6.14 -13.85 -19.38
C ILE A 181 -7.24 -13.23 -20.24
N TRP A 182 -7.33 -13.58 -21.53
CA TRP A 182 -8.37 -13.08 -22.44
C TRP A 182 -8.93 -14.15 -23.36
N LYS A 183 -10.15 -13.95 -23.89
CA LYS A 183 -10.73 -14.74 -24.99
C LYS A 183 -11.64 -13.87 -25.85
N LEU A 184 -11.61 -14.08 -27.16
CA LEU A 184 -12.51 -13.46 -28.14
C LEU A 184 -13.62 -14.44 -28.52
N ASN A 185 -14.85 -13.95 -28.63
CA ASN A 185 -16.00 -14.68 -29.17
C ASN A 185 -16.81 -13.75 -30.07
N GLY A 186 -16.63 -13.86 -31.39
CA GLY A 186 -17.18 -12.91 -32.35
C GLY A 186 -16.71 -11.48 -32.02
N ASP A 187 -17.68 -10.59 -31.78
CA ASP A 187 -17.43 -9.19 -31.39
C ASP A 187 -17.48 -8.95 -29.86
N THR A 188 -17.29 -9.98 -29.04
CA THR A 188 -17.13 -9.84 -27.58
C THR A 188 -15.73 -10.28 -27.13
N LEU A 189 -15.05 -9.40 -26.41
CA LEU A 189 -13.79 -9.67 -25.71
C LEU A 189 -14.08 -9.89 -24.22
N TYR A 190 -13.70 -11.06 -23.71
CA TYR A 190 -13.62 -11.35 -22.29
C TYR A 190 -12.18 -11.11 -21.83
N PHE A 191 -11.98 -10.31 -20.79
CA PHE A 191 -10.66 -10.02 -20.22
C PHE A 191 -10.67 -10.13 -18.69
N PHE A 192 -9.85 -11.03 -18.16
CA PHE A 192 -9.66 -11.23 -16.73
C PHE A 192 -8.54 -10.31 -16.24
N ASN A 193 -8.93 -9.10 -15.81
CA ASN A 193 -8.02 -8.02 -15.45
C ASN A 193 -7.62 -8.12 -13.97
N GLN A 194 -6.32 -8.26 -13.67
CA GLN A 194 -5.80 -8.24 -12.30
C GLN A 194 -6.22 -7.01 -11.46
N TYR A 195 -6.61 -5.89 -12.08
CA TYR A 195 -7.05 -4.68 -11.39
C TYR A 195 -8.58 -4.53 -11.23
N ARG A 196 -9.40 -5.37 -11.87
CA ARG A 196 -10.88 -5.27 -11.86
C ARG A 196 -11.64 -6.60 -11.88
N GLY A 197 -10.99 -7.75 -12.03
CA GLY A 197 -11.67 -9.02 -12.30
C GLY A 197 -12.10 -9.15 -13.76
N LEU A 198 -13.16 -9.93 -14.02
CA LEU A 198 -13.63 -10.17 -15.39
C LEU A 198 -14.35 -8.95 -15.95
N GLN A 199 -13.86 -8.44 -17.07
CA GLN A 199 -14.49 -7.38 -17.86
C GLN A 199 -15.01 -7.99 -19.17
N VAL A 200 -16.26 -7.67 -19.52
CA VAL A 200 -16.90 -8.08 -20.78
C VAL A 200 -17.00 -6.85 -21.67
N ILE A 201 -16.37 -6.90 -22.84
CA ILE A 201 -16.15 -5.74 -23.70
C ILE A 201 -16.74 -6.02 -25.09
N ASP A 202 -17.63 -5.15 -25.54
CA ASP A 202 -18.20 -5.13 -26.89
C ASP A 202 -17.20 -4.43 -27.82
N ILE A 203 -16.76 -5.14 -28.86
CA ILE A 203 -15.79 -4.67 -29.86
C ILE A 203 -16.40 -4.68 -31.27
N ALA A 204 -17.74 -4.68 -31.39
CA ALA A 204 -18.45 -4.65 -32.67
C ALA A 204 -18.20 -3.36 -33.48
N GLN A 205 -17.65 -2.33 -32.83
CA GLN A 205 -16.93 -1.22 -33.45
C GLN A 205 -15.55 -1.14 -32.78
N PRO A 206 -14.46 -1.65 -33.39
CA PRO A 206 -13.17 -1.73 -32.69
C PRO A 206 -12.60 -0.35 -32.33
N ASP A 207 -12.93 0.70 -33.09
CA ASP A 207 -12.56 2.10 -32.79
C ASP A 207 -13.42 2.76 -31.70
N LYS A 208 -14.39 2.03 -31.13
CA LYS A 208 -15.24 2.43 -29.99
C LYS A 208 -15.60 1.22 -29.11
N PRO A 209 -14.64 0.56 -28.45
CA PRO A 209 -14.95 -0.54 -27.54
C PRO A 209 -15.84 -0.06 -26.38
N VAL A 210 -16.75 -0.90 -25.90
CA VAL A 210 -17.64 -0.58 -24.78
C VAL A 210 -17.56 -1.68 -23.73
N VAL A 211 -17.08 -1.35 -22.54
CA VAL A 211 -17.18 -2.25 -21.38
C VAL A 211 -18.67 -2.40 -21.04
N ARG A 212 -19.21 -3.61 -21.21
CA ARG A 212 -20.63 -3.93 -21.02
C ARG A 212 -20.95 -4.25 -19.57
N GLY A 213 -20.04 -4.91 -18.87
CA GLY A 213 -20.16 -5.32 -17.47
C GLY A 213 -18.83 -5.75 -16.89
N THR A 214 -18.69 -5.67 -15.56
CA THR A 214 -17.50 -6.06 -14.81
C THR A 214 -17.90 -6.90 -13.59
N PHE A 215 -17.32 -8.09 -13.44
CA PHE A 215 -17.38 -8.86 -12.20
C PHE A 215 -16.14 -8.55 -11.37
N ASN A 216 -16.33 -7.73 -10.33
CA ASN A 216 -15.25 -7.22 -9.49
C ASN A 216 -14.51 -8.35 -8.76
N LEU A 217 -13.30 -8.67 -9.21
CA LEU A 217 -12.42 -9.69 -8.63
C LEU A 217 -10.93 -9.31 -8.80
N PRO A 218 -10.48 -8.19 -8.19
CA PRO A 218 -9.09 -7.74 -8.30
C PRO A 218 -8.10 -8.70 -7.62
N ALA A 219 -6.86 -8.73 -8.10
CA ALA A 219 -5.70 -9.51 -7.63
C ALA A 219 -5.89 -11.03 -7.44
N ALA A 220 -7.00 -11.60 -7.92
CA ALA A 220 -7.31 -13.01 -7.86
C ALA A 220 -7.35 -13.61 -9.28
N GLY A 221 -6.31 -14.36 -9.64
CA GLY A 221 -6.26 -15.18 -10.86
C GLY A 221 -5.68 -14.50 -12.11
N GLU A 222 -5.10 -15.33 -12.97
CA GLU A 222 -4.67 -15.01 -14.35
C GLU A 222 -5.05 -16.13 -15.34
N GLN A 223 -6.01 -16.97 -14.96
CA GLN A 223 -6.42 -18.16 -15.72
C GLN A 223 -7.93 -18.17 -15.91
N MET A 224 -8.37 -18.00 -17.16
CA MET A 224 -9.77 -18.02 -17.56
C MET A 224 -10.00 -19.01 -18.71
N TYR A 225 -11.17 -19.65 -18.72
CA TYR A 225 -11.75 -20.36 -19.86
C TYR A 225 -13.08 -19.76 -20.27
N LEU A 226 -13.42 -19.88 -21.56
CA LEU A 226 -14.76 -19.63 -22.09
C LEU A 226 -15.36 -20.97 -22.53
N LEU A 227 -16.56 -21.28 -22.04
CA LEU A 227 -17.39 -22.41 -22.44
C LEU A 227 -18.57 -21.90 -23.27
N GLY A 228 -18.75 -22.47 -24.45
CA GLY A 228 -19.77 -22.00 -25.40
C GLY A 228 -19.61 -20.52 -25.73
N SER A 229 -20.69 -19.74 -25.57
CA SER A 229 -20.74 -18.33 -25.94
C SER A 229 -20.84 -17.34 -24.77
N SER A 230 -21.14 -17.81 -23.55
CA SER A 230 -21.53 -16.95 -22.41
C SER A 230 -21.03 -17.42 -21.04
N GLN A 231 -20.48 -18.63 -20.94
CA GLN A 231 -20.08 -19.23 -19.68
C GLN A 231 -18.57 -19.05 -19.46
N VAL A 232 -18.19 -18.36 -18.41
CA VAL A 232 -16.80 -18.02 -18.11
C VAL A 232 -16.38 -18.73 -16.83
N VAL A 233 -15.24 -19.42 -16.88
CA VAL A 233 -14.65 -20.11 -15.74
C VAL A 233 -13.40 -19.35 -15.34
N LEU A 234 -13.38 -18.83 -14.11
CA LEU A 234 -12.21 -18.15 -13.54
C LEU A 234 -11.54 -19.08 -12.53
N LEU A 235 -10.21 -19.19 -12.64
CA LEU A 235 -9.35 -19.81 -11.63
C LEU A 235 -8.70 -18.70 -10.82
N ALA A 236 -9.28 -18.48 -9.65
CA ALA A 236 -8.93 -17.43 -8.70
C ALA A 236 -8.26 -18.02 -7.46
N ARG A 237 -7.80 -17.13 -6.57
CA ARG A 237 -7.15 -17.51 -5.32
C ARG A 237 -7.99 -17.02 -4.16
N ASP A 238 -8.34 -17.94 -3.26
CA ASP A 238 -9.08 -17.58 -2.06
C ASP A 238 -8.13 -17.03 -0.97
N ASN A 239 -8.66 -16.09 -0.20
CA ASN A 239 -8.08 -15.56 1.04
C ASN A 239 -6.62 -15.05 0.97
N CYS A 240 -6.17 -14.53 2.11
CA CYS A 240 -4.94 -13.74 2.21
C CYS A 240 -3.75 -14.55 2.72
N ASN A 241 -3.83 -15.88 2.61
CA ASN A 241 -2.80 -16.78 3.09
C ASN A 241 -1.77 -17.01 1.98
N TRP A 242 -0.53 -16.58 2.20
CA TRP A 242 0.59 -16.76 1.27
C TRP A 242 1.47 -17.97 1.63
N GLY A 243 1.09 -18.73 2.68
CA GLY A 243 1.85 -19.84 3.23
C GLY A 243 1.38 -21.23 2.80
N PRO A 244 1.79 -22.29 3.53
CA PRO A 244 1.54 -23.70 3.19
C PRO A 244 0.06 -24.15 3.22
N THR A 245 -0.81 -23.31 3.78
CA THR A 245 -2.27 -23.48 3.88
C THR A 245 -3.02 -22.43 3.06
N ALA A 246 -2.38 -21.90 2.02
CA ALA A 246 -3.04 -21.15 0.96
C ALA A 246 -3.96 -22.10 0.18
N GLU A 247 -5.19 -21.65 -0.05
CA GLU A 247 -6.22 -22.37 -0.79
C GLU A 247 -6.61 -21.51 -2.03
N SER A 248 -7.43 -22.03 -2.94
CA SER A 248 -7.80 -21.40 -4.21
C SER A 248 -9.28 -21.63 -4.55
N GLU A 249 -9.84 -20.93 -5.53
CA GLU A 249 -11.26 -21.02 -5.88
C GLU A 249 -11.51 -21.09 -7.40
N LEU A 250 -12.52 -21.88 -7.76
CA LEU A 250 -13.06 -22.00 -9.10
C LEU A 250 -14.39 -21.26 -9.14
N MET A 251 -14.44 -20.13 -9.86
CA MET A 251 -15.67 -19.34 -10.01
C MET A 251 -16.29 -19.58 -11.39
N LEU A 252 -17.57 -19.93 -11.42
CA LEU A 252 -18.36 -20.08 -12.63
C LEU A 252 -19.26 -18.87 -12.79
N LEU A 253 -19.07 -18.12 -13.88
CA LEU A 253 -19.85 -16.92 -14.21
C LEU A 253 -20.64 -17.15 -15.50
N GLU A 254 -21.89 -16.70 -15.55
CA GLU A 254 -22.73 -16.71 -16.75
C GLU A 254 -22.99 -15.26 -17.17
N VAL A 255 -22.76 -14.96 -18.45
CA VAL A 255 -22.81 -13.59 -18.98
C VAL A 255 -24.07 -13.37 -19.78
N LYS A 256 -24.98 -12.54 -19.24
CA LYS A 256 -26.29 -12.23 -19.85
C LYS A 256 -26.38 -10.75 -20.20
N ASP A 257 -26.71 -10.44 -21.46
CA ASP A 257 -26.76 -9.09 -22.03
C ASP A 257 -25.46 -8.25 -21.89
N GLY A 258 -24.34 -8.94 -21.63
CA GLY A 258 -23.02 -8.38 -21.33
C GLY A 258 -22.70 -8.20 -19.84
N GLN A 259 -23.62 -8.56 -18.93
CA GLN A 259 -23.40 -8.57 -17.49
C GLN A 259 -22.93 -9.95 -17.00
N PRO A 260 -21.71 -10.08 -16.44
CA PRO A 260 -21.26 -11.31 -15.79
C PRO A 260 -21.89 -11.46 -14.40
N ALA A 261 -22.52 -12.61 -14.12
CA ALA A 261 -23.08 -12.94 -12.82
C ALA A 261 -22.58 -14.32 -12.32
N PRO A 262 -22.27 -14.49 -11.02
CA PRO A 262 -21.83 -15.77 -10.49
C PRO A 262 -22.97 -16.78 -10.45
N VAL A 263 -22.63 -18.02 -10.82
CA VAL A 263 -23.53 -19.18 -10.85
C VAL A 263 -23.16 -20.18 -9.77
N ALA A 264 -21.86 -20.50 -9.66
CA ALA A 264 -21.34 -21.46 -8.70
C ALA A 264 -19.88 -21.14 -8.33
N GLU A 265 -19.46 -21.63 -7.17
CA GLU A 265 -18.12 -21.46 -6.61
C GLU A 265 -17.68 -22.79 -5.98
N LEU A 266 -16.43 -23.19 -6.20
CA LEU A 266 -15.87 -24.45 -5.72
C LEU A 266 -14.44 -24.25 -5.20
N ALA A 267 -14.19 -24.65 -3.95
CA ALA A 267 -12.86 -24.58 -3.35
C ALA A 267 -11.88 -25.59 -4.01
N ILE A 268 -10.79 -25.06 -4.56
CA ILE A 268 -9.61 -25.79 -5.02
C ILE A 268 -8.60 -25.77 -3.88
N SER A 269 -8.30 -26.92 -3.28
CA SER A 269 -7.45 -26.94 -2.09
C SER A 269 -5.96 -26.89 -2.46
N GLY A 270 -5.20 -25.96 -1.87
CA GLY A 270 -3.83 -25.61 -2.24
C GLY A 270 -3.71 -24.40 -3.19
N GLN A 271 -2.48 -24.03 -3.55
CA GLN A 271 -2.20 -23.01 -4.57
C GLN A 271 -2.26 -23.62 -5.98
N ILE A 272 -3.11 -23.10 -6.87
CA ILE A 272 -3.11 -23.49 -8.29
C ILE A 272 -1.71 -23.29 -8.90
N ARG A 273 -1.24 -24.26 -9.69
CA ARG A 273 -0.04 -24.15 -10.53
C ARG A 273 -0.36 -24.16 -12.02
N GLU A 274 -1.25 -25.04 -12.45
CA GLU A 274 -1.57 -25.25 -13.86
C GLU A 274 -2.93 -25.95 -13.99
N SER A 275 -3.63 -25.74 -15.11
CA SER A 275 -4.99 -26.25 -15.33
C SER A 275 -5.26 -26.58 -16.79
N ARG A 276 -6.07 -27.61 -17.10
CA ARG A 276 -6.46 -27.95 -18.48
C ARG A 276 -7.94 -28.29 -18.57
N LEU A 277 -8.61 -27.73 -19.57
CA LEU A 277 -9.98 -28.09 -19.93
C LEU A 277 -9.94 -29.09 -21.09
N VAL A 278 -10.67 -30.20 -20.98
CA VAL A 278 -10.79 -31.24 -22.03
C VAL A 278 -12.28 -31.51 -22.27
N GLY A 279 -12.84 -30.87 -23.30
CA GLY A 279 -14.30 -30.79 -23.46
C GLY A 279 -14.93 -29.97 -22.33
N THR A 280 -15.80 -30.58 -21.52
CA THR A 280 -16.43 -29.97 -20.33
C THR A 280 -15.77 -30.36 -19.00
N ALA A 281 -14.69 -31.14 -19.03
CA ALA A 281 -13.97 -31.56 -17.83
C ALA A 281 -12.75 -30.67 -17.59
N LEU A 282 -12.69 -29.99 -16.45
CA LEU A 282 -11.55 -29.17 -16.04
C LEU A 282 -10.68 -29.93 -15.03
N TYR A 283 -9.40 -30.06 -15.34
CA TYR A 283 -8.37 -30.66 -14.50
C TYR A 283 -7.50 -29.54 -13.93
N VAL A 284 -7.41 -29.43 -12.61
CA VAL A 284 -6.60 -28.42 -11.91
C VAL A 284 -5.58 -29.13 -11.04
N VAL A 285 -4.34 -28.63 -11.04
CA VAL A 285 -3.30 -29.13 -10.14
C VAL A 285 -2.89 -28.02 -9.18
N SER A 286 -3.03 -28.30 -7.88
CA SER A 286 -2.79 -27.35 -6.79
C SER A 286 -1.85 -27.92 -5.72
N GLU A 287 -0.91 -27.10 -5.25
CA GLU A 287 0.12 -27.47 -4.29
C GLU A 287 -0.30 -27.17 -2.85
N ARG A 288 -0.08 -28.13 -1.94
CA ARG A 288 -0.40 -28.03 -0.52
C ARG A 288 0.50 -28.93 0.33
N TYR A 289 0.45 -28.74 1.64
CA TYR A 289 0.79 -29.82 2.57
C TYR A 289 -0.43 -30.71 2.86
N GLN A 290 -0.19 -32.00 3.14
CA GLN A 290 -1.17 -32.91 3.74
C GLN A 290 -0.53 -33.76 4.85
N PRO A 291 -1.31 -34.25 5.84
CA PRO A 291 -0.78 -35.11 6.90
C PRO A 291 -0.51 -36.53 6.39
N MET A 292 0.61 -37.11 6.81
CA MET A 292 1.04 -38.47 6.48
C MET A 292 1.50 -39.19 7.77
N LEU A 293 1.18 -40.48 7.89
CA LEU A 293 1.67 -41.31 9.00
C LEU A 293 3.00 -41.98 8.62
N LEU A 294 4.07 -41.60 9.31
CA LEU A 294 5.34 -42.33 9.24
C LEU A 294 5.22 -43.67 9.97
N PRO A 295 5.75 -44.76 9.40
CA PRO A 295 5.70 -46.08 10.03
C PRO A 295 6.44 -46.07 11.38
N ALA A 296 5.86 -46.77 12.36
CA ALA A 296 6.44 -46.86 13.70
C ALA A 296 7.85 -47.47 13.65
N LYS A 297 8.80 -46.87 14.39
CA LYS A 297 10.03 -47.58 14.78
C LYS A 297 9.65 -48.83 15.59
N PRO A 298 10.41 -49.94 15.53
CA PRO A 298 10.07 -51.17 16.26
C PRO A 298 9.80 -50.92 17.75
N GLY A 299 8.61 -51.29 18.22
CA GLY A 299 8.13 -51.04 19.60
C GLY A 299 7.52 -49.65 19.87
N GLY A 300 7.51 -48.75 18.89
CA GLY A 300 6.91 -47.41 18.99
C GLY A 300 5.47 -47.32 18.48
N ARG A 301 4.92 -46.09 18.49
CA ARG A 301 3.70 -45.72 17.75
C ARG A 301 4.07 -45.06 16.41
N PRO A 302 3.18 -45.05 15.40
CA PRO A 302 3.35 -44.20 14.22
C PRO A 302 3.51 -42.73 14.60
N GLN A 303 4.19 -41.95 13.76
CA GLN A 303 4.32 -40.51 13.95
C GLN A 303 3.60 -39.77 12.83
N GLU A 304 2.81 -38.76 13.18
CA GLU A 304 2.29 -37.81 12.19
C GLU A 304 3.43 -36.92 11.68
N ALA A 305 3.49 -36.78 10.37
CA ALA A 305 4.35 -35.85 9.65
C ALA A 305 3.50 -35.13 8.59
N TRP A 306 4.09 -34.11 7.95
CA TRP A 306 3.48 -33.42 6.83
C TRP A 306 4.30 -33.67 5.57
N GLU A 307 3.66 -34.13 4.50
CA GLU A 307 4.28 -34.19 3.17
C GLU A 307 3.87 -32.97 2.34
N TRP A 308 4.76 -32.54 1.46
CA TRP A 308 4.47 -31.55 0.42
C TRP A 308 4.17 -32.27 -0.89
N GLY A 309 3.22 -31.76 -1.65
CA GLY A 309 2.86 -32.33 -2.93
C GLY A 309 1.68 -31.62 -3.55
N SER A 310 1.10 -32.27 -4.54
CA SER A 310 0.03 -31.70 -5.34
C SER A 310 -1.22 -32.54 -5.33
N GLN A 311 -2.35 -31.87 -5.17
CA GLN A 311 -3.66 -32.40 -5.46
C GLN A 311 -3.99 -32.17 -6.93
N VAL A 312 -4.08 -33.24 -7.72
CA VAL A 312 -4.80 -33.21 -9.00
C VAL A 312 -6.28 -33.33 -8.67
N THR A 313 -7.10 -32.37 -9.11
CA THR A 313 -8.57 -32.37 -8.95
C THR A 313 -9.23 -32.25 -10.32
N SER A 314 -10.23 -33.08 -10.59
CA SER A 314 -11.09 -32.92 -11.78
C SER A 314 -12.49 -32.43 -11.42
N PHE A 315 -13.01 -31.56 -12.27
CA PHE A 315 -14.30 -30.91 -12.17
C PHE A 315 -15.12 -31.17 -13.44
N ASP A 316 -16.38 -31.56 -13.26
CA ASP A 316 -17.37 -31.66 -14.32
C ASP A 316 -18.17 -30.37 -14.40
N LEU A 317 -18.09 -29.72 -15.57
CA LEU A 317 -18.76 -28.46 -15.86
C LEU A 317 -19.89 -28.65 -16.89
N SER A 318 -20.35 -29.89 -17.13
CA SER A 318 -21.43 -30.19 -18.09
C SER A 318 -22.81 -29.71 -17.63
N ASP A 319 -23.11 -29.72 -16.32
CA ASP A 319 -24.14 -28.88 -15.69
C ASP A 319 -23.44 -27.68 -15.05
N PHE A 320 -23.28 -26.59 -15.81
CA PHE A 320 -22.64 -25.35 -15.35
C PHE A 320 -23.34 -24.71 -14.13
N ALA A 321 -24.60 -25.07 -13.87
CA ALA A 321 -25.34 -24.63 -12.68
C ALA A 321 -25.13 -25.54 -11.46
N LYS A 322 -24.54 -26.73 -11.63
CA LYS A 322 -24.21 -27.69 -10.55
C LYS A 322 -22.86 -28.37 -10.82
N PRO A 323 -21.76 -27.61 -10.95
CA PRO A 323 -20.44 -28.19 -11.21
C PRO A 323 -20.04 -29.12 -10.06
N ALA A 324 -19.38 -30.23 -10.39
CA ALA A 324 -19.07 -31.29 -9.42
C ALA A 324 -17.60 -31.69 -9.44
N VAL A 325 -17.00 -31.85 -8.27
CA VAL A 325 -15.69 -32.53 -8.14
C VAL A 325 -15.89 -34.02 -8.39
N LYS A 326 -15.14 -34.59 -9.34
CA LYS A 326 -15.29 -35.99 -9.78
C LYS A 326 -14.18 -36.90 -9.29
N SER A 327 -12.94 -36.42 -9.29
CA SER A 327 -11.80 -37.20 -8.84
C SER A 327 -10.75 -36.31 -8.17
N LYS A 328 -10.08 -36.88 -7.17
CA LYS A 328 -8.96 -36.27 -6.44
C LYS A 328 -7.84 -37.28 -6.35
N GLU A 329 -6.72 -37.00 -6.99
CA GLU A 329 -5.53 -37.85 -7.04
C GLU A 329 -4.36 -37.11 -6.40
N TRP A 330 -3.63 -37.77 -5.48
CA TRP A 330 -2.48 -37.17 -4.80
C TRP A 330 -1.17 -37.52 -5.50
N VAL A 331 -0.33 -36.49 -5.65
CA VAL A 331 1.00 -36.57 -6.24
C VAL A 331 2.01 -36.05 -5.20
N SER A 332 2.53 -36.97 -4.39
CA SER A 332 3.59 -36.69 -3.43
C SER A 332 4.84 -36.19 -4.18
N SER A 333 5.37 -35.05 -3.76
CA SER A 333 6.56 -34.42 -4.39
C SER A 333 7.81 -34.53 -3.49
N GLY A 334 7.76 -35.43 -2.50
CA GLY A 334 8.80 -35.59 -1.49
C GLY A 334 8.88 -34.40 -0.53
N MET A 335 10.05 -34.21 0.09
CA MET A 335 10.29 -33.06 0.96
C MET A 335 10.89 -31.91 0.14
N TYR A 336 10.20 -30.76 0.13
CA TYR A 336 10.68 -29.44 -0.35
C TYR A 336 10.81 -29.22 -1.88
N GLN A 337 10.06 -29.92 -2.74
CA GLN A 337 10.06 -29.62 -4.18
C GLN A 337 8.64 -29.56 -4.79
N ASN A 338 8.47 -28.67 -5.75
CA ASN A 338 7.21 -28.40 -6.46
C ASN A 338 7.00 -29.37 -7.63
N ILE A 339 5.78 -29.41 -8.18
CA ILE A 339 5.56 -30.00 -9.50
C ILE A 339 6.30 -29.19 -10.56
N ASN A 340 6.84 -29.89 -11.56
CA ASN A 340 7.60 -29.27 -12.64
C ASN A 340 6.75 -29.02 -13.88
N ALA A 341 5.95 -30.00 -14.32
CA ALA A 341 5.24 -29.93 -15.60
C ALA A 341 3.93 -30.72 -15.63
N ILE A 342 2.95 -30.22 -16.37
CA ILE A 342 1.68 -30.89 -16.68
C ILE A 342 1.40 -30.77 -18.19
N MET A 343 0.96 -31.88 -18.80
CA MET A 343 0.51 -31.96 -20.20
C MET A 343 -0.79 -32.77 -20.25
N ALA A 344 -1.75 -32.37 -21.08
CA ALA A 344 -2.99 -33.11 -21.32
C ALA A 344 -3.19 -33.40 -22.81
N THR A 345 -3.83 -34.53 -23.11
CA THR A 345 -4.42 -34.86 -24.41
C THR A 345 -5.93 -35.09 -24.25
N ASP A 346 -6.65 -35.54 -25.28
CA ASP A 346 -8.06 -35.92 -25.15
C ASP A 346 -8.27 -37.26 -24.41
N GLN A 347 -7.19 -37.99 -24.09
CA GLN A 347 -7.21 -39.30 -23.42
C GLN A 347 -6.37 -39.37 -22.13
N TYR A 348 -5.25 -38.63 -22.04
CA TYR A 348 -4.28 -38.76 -20.94
C TYR A 348 -3.93 -37.42 -20.30
N LEU A 349 -3.67 -37.44 -18.99
CA LEU A 349 -3.04 -36.35 -18.24
C LEU A 349 -1.69 -36.85 -17.70
N PHE A 350 -0.62 -36.13 -18.05
CA PHE A 350 0.75 -36.36 -17.60
C PHE A 350 1.13 -35.33 -16.55
N VAL A 351 1.64 -35.78 -15.41
CA VAL A 351 2.00 -34.92 -14.28
C VAL A 351 3.41 -35.27 -13.80
N ALA A 352 4.39 -34.42 -14.13
CA ALA A 352 5.79 -34.60 -13.77
C ALA A 352 6.10 -33.98 -12.40
N ALA A 353 6.28 -34.85 -11.41
CA ALA A 353 6.64 -34.49 -10.04
C ALA A 353 8.05 -34.98 -9.68
N PRO A 354 8.69 -34.43 -8.63
CA PRO A 354 9.94 -34.97 -8.08
C PRO A 354 9.78 -36.41 -7.58
N ALA A 355 10.78 -37.27 -7.80
CA ALA A 355 10.75 -38.66 -7.38
C ALA A 355 10.73 -38.79 -5.82
N PRO A 356 9.71 -39.44 -5.22
CA PRO A 356 9.47 -39.40 -3.78
C PRO A 356 10.40 -40.33 -2.98
N ASN A 357 11.68 -39.94 -2.86
CA ASN A 357 12.67 -40.40 -1.87
C ASN A 357 14.03 -39.66 -1.95
N GLN A 358 14.24 -38.75 -2.91
CA GLN A 358 15.53 -38.11 -3.11
C GLN A 358 15.70 -36.85 -2.25
N ASN A 359 16.58 -36.90 -1.25
CA ASN A 359 16.94 -35.77 -0.36
C ASN A 359 17.82 -34.70 -1.05
N SER A 360 17.58 -34.42 -2.33
CA SER A 360 18.40 -33.51 -3.14
C SER A 360 17.54 -32.61 -4.01
N TRP A 361 17.86 -31.30 -4.02
CA TRP A 361 17.24 -30.26 -4.86
C TRP A 361 17.28 -30.55 -6.37
N ASN A 362 18.11 -31.50 -6.79
CA ASN A 362 18.28 -31.96 -8.16
C ASN A 362 17.59 -33.31 -8.40
N GLY A 363 16.38 -33.49 -7.85
CA GLY A 363 15.65 -34.75 -7.92
C GLY A 363 15.19 -35.11 -9.33
N ASN A 364 15.32 -36.39 -9.70
CA ASN A 364 14.73 -36.92 -10.93
C ASN A 364 13.21 -36.72 -10.94
N SER A 365 12.60 -36.63 -12.13
CA SER A 365 11.14 -36.60 -12.27
C SER A 365 10.54 -37.99 -12.34
N LEU A 366 9.41 -38.17 -11.65
CA LEU A 366 8.48 -39.27 -11.81
C LEU A 366 7.24 -38.71 -12.51
N ILE A 367 6.99 -39.16 -13.73
CA ILE A 367 5.89 -38.66 -14.56
C ILE A 367 4.69 -39.58 -14.35
N HIS A 368 3.68 -39.12 -13.63
CA HIS A 368 2.45 -39.87 -13.40
C HIS A 368 1.55 -39.80 -14.64
N VAL A 369 1.05 -40.95 -15.08
CA VAL A 369 0.13 -41.05 -16.22
C VAL A 369 -1.27 -41.35 -15.69
N PHE A 370 -2.24 -40.50 -16.01
CA PHE A 370 -3.64 -40.69 -15.67
C PHE A 370 -4.48 -40.86 -16.95
N ASP A 371 -5.37 -41.84 -16.93
CA ASP A 371 -6.50 -41.95 -17.86
C ASP A 371 -7.51 -40.85 -17.49
N ILE A 372 -7.86 -40.04 -18.49
CA ILE A 372 -8.88 -39.00 -18.38
C ILE A 372 -9.95 -39.14 -19.47
N SER A 373 -10.00 -40.28 -20.17
CA SER A 373 -10.86 -40.54 -21.34
C SER A 373 -12.36 -40.36 -21.09
N ALA A 374 -12.80 -40.45 -19.82
CA ALA A 374 -14.17 -40.22 -19.40
C ALA A 374 -14.63 -38.77 -19.67
N PRO A 375 -15.71 -38.55 -20.47
CA PRO A 375 -16.22 -37.21 -20.76
C PRO A 375 -16.64 -36.40 -19.53
N ASP A 376 -17.04 -37.08 -18.45
CA ASP A 376 -17.51 -36.49 -17.20
C ASP A 376 -16.39 -36.08 -16.24
N GLY A 377 -15.11 -36.16 -16.66
CA GLY A 377 -13.98 -35.76 -15.84
C GLY A 377 -13.45 -36.81 -14.86
N THR A 378 -14.01 -38.02 -14.81
CA THR A 378 -13.46 -39.11 -14.00
C THR A 378 -12.00 -39.40 -14.38
N MET A 379 -11.10 -39.34 -13.39
CA MET A 379 -9.67 -39.67 -13.55
C MET A 379 -9.37 -41.08 -13.04
N ARG A 380 -8.35 -41.72 -13.61
CA ARG A 380 -7.81 -42.98 -13.08
C ARG A 380 -6.31 -43.11 -13.33
N LYS A 381 -5.50 -43.16 -12.28
CA LYS A 381 -4.06 -43.41 -12.41
C LYS A 381 -3.78 -44.73 -13.15
N LEU A 382 -2.86 -44.68 -14.11
CA LEU A 382 -2.46 -45.82 -14.95
C LEU A 382 -1.13 -46.42 -14.52
N SER A 383 -0.11 -45.57 -14.45
CA SER A 383 1.28 -45.96 -14.28
C SER A 383 2.10 -44.75 -13.84
N SER A 384 3.42 -44.90 -13.77
CA SER A 384 4.34 -43.76 -13.61
C SER A 384 5.66 -44.07 -14.30
N ILE A 385 6.19 -43.10 -15.04
CA ILE A 385 7.42 -43.22 -15.83
C ILE A 385 8.56 -42.59 -15.02
N PRO A 386 9.56 -43.38 -14.57
CA PRO A 386 10.74 -42.83 -13.92
C PRO A 386 11.68 -42.25 -14.98
N ALA A 387 11.83 -40.93 -15.00
CA ALA A 387 12.76 -40.25 -15.89
C ALA A 387 14.18 -40.25 -15.30
N THR A 388 15.20 -40.28 -16.16
CA THR A 388 16.61 -40.27 -15.73
C THR A 388 17.08 -38.91 -15.22
N GLY A 389 16.34 -37.83 -15.49
CA GLY A 389 16.59 -36.49 -14.95
C GLY A 389 15.32 -35.70 -14.62
N LYS A 390 15.45 -34.38 -14.50
CA LYS A 390 14.35 -33.46 -14.22
C LYS A 390 13.69 -32.96 -15.51
N VAL A 391 12.42 -33.29 -15.70
CA VAL A 391 11.52 -32.55 -16.59
C VAL A 391 11.35 -31.17 -15.95
N LYS A 392 11.73 -30.08 -16.62
CA LYS A 392 11.66 -28.73 -16.03
C LYS A 392 10.26 -28.12 -16.05
N ASP A 393 9.53 -28.35 -17.14
CA ASP A 393 8.33 -27.63 -17.54
C ASP A 393 7.64 -28.39 -18.69
N LYS A 394 6.49 -27.89 -19.17
CA LYS A 394 5.70 -28.60 -20.20
C LYS A 394 6.35 -28.57 -21.61
N PHE A 395 7.40 -27.74 -21.84
CA PHE A 395 8.36 -27.77 -22.99
C PHE A 395 8.90 -29.18 -23.26
N LYS A 396 8.92 -30.00 -22.22
CA LYS A 396 9.79 -31.16 -22.13
C LYS A 396 9.03 -32.48 -22.11
N MET A 397 7.78 -32.48 -22.59
CA MET A 397 6.94 -33.68 -22.72
C MET A 397 6.11 -33.61 -24.02
N ASN A 398 6.08 -34.70 -24.78
CA ASN A 398 5.17 -34.90 -25.90
C ASN A 398 4.64 -36.34 -25.93
N LEU A 399 3.50 -36.55 -26.60
CA LEU A 399 2.94 -37.86 -26.95
C LEU A 399 2.53 -37.82 -28.42
N ASP A 400 3.30 -38.49 -29.28
CA ASP A 400 2.93 -38.75 -30.67
C ASP A 400 2.43 -40.20 -30.80
N GLY A 401 1.13 -40.36 -31.08
CA GLY A 401 0.44 -41.64 -31.15
C GLY A 401 0.57 -42.46 -29.86
N THR A 402 1.52 -43.40 -29.83
CA THR A 402 1.86 -44.20 -28.62
C THR A 402 3.26 -43.94 -28.07
N THR A 403 4.02 -43.00 -28.66
CA THR A 403 5.39 -42.66 -28.28
C THR A 403 5.38 -41.44 -27.36
N PHE A 404 5.59 -41.66 -26.07
CA PHE A 404 5.81 -40.59 -25.11
C PHE A 404 7.30 -40.21 -25.11
N SER A 405 7.59 -38.92 -25.29
CA SER A 405 8.95 -38.38 -25.34
C SER A 405 9.12 -37.30 -24.29
N ALA A 406 10.24 -37.32 -23.57
CA ALA A 406 10.57 -36.32 -22.55
C ALA A 406 11.98 -35.75 -22.75
N VAL A 407 12.20 -34.49 -22.35
CA VAL A 407 13.53 -33.88 -22.29
C VAL A 407 13.87 -33.59 -20.83
N THR A 408 15.04 -34.02 -20.37
CA THR A 408 15.39 -33.98 -18.95
C THR A 408 16.77 -33.41 -18.70
N GLU A 409 16.89 -32.60 -17.64
CA GLU A 409 18.16 -32.08 -17.17
C GLU A 409 18.63 -32.92 -15.96
N THR A 410 19.80 -33.54 -16.06
CA THR A 410 20.45 -34.27 -14.96
C THR A 410 21.57 -33.44 -14.35
N TRP A 411 21.72 -33.48 -13.02
CA TRP A 411 22.77 -32.72 -12.32
C TRP A 411 23.78 -33.63 -11.64
N ASN A 412 25.02 -33.66 -12.11
CA ASN A 412 26.05 -34.44 -11.45
C ASN A 412 26.73 -33.64 -10.32
N LEU A 413 26.28 -33.88 -9.08
CA LEU A 413 26.82 -33.26 -7.86
C LEU A 413 28.34 -33.40 -7.70
N THR A 414 28.97 -34.45 -8.26
CA THR A 414 30.43 -34.66 -8.18
C THR A 414 31.24 -33.86 -9.20
N ARG A 415 30.58 -33.24 -10.19
CA ARG A 415 31.24 -32.49 -11.28
C ARG A 415 30.67 -31.10 -11.51
N ASN A 416 29.63 -30.69 -10.78
CA ASN A 416 28.91 -29.42 -10.93
C ASN A 416 28.58 -29.05 -12.39
N ASN A 417 28.08 -30.02 -13.15
CA ASN A 417 27.68 -29.84 -14.54
C ASN A 417 26.25 -30.40 -14.74
N PRO A 418 25.32 -29.62 -15.33
CA PRO A 418 24.09 -30.15 -15.90
C PRO A 418 24.40 -31.02 -17.14
N SER A 419 23.44 -31.86 -17.52
CA SER A 419 23.52 -32.72 -18.71
C SER A 419 22.11 -33.01 -19.21
N THR A 420 21.78 -32.53 -20.40
CA THR A 420 20.44 -32.67 -21.00
C THR A 420 20.33 -33.95 -21.82
N GLN A 421 19.19 -34.63 -21.69
CA GLN A 421 18.90 -35.89 -22.36
C GLN A 421 17.48 -35.86 -22.96
N VAL A 422 17.28 -36.65 -24.01
CA VAL A 422 15.96 -36.96 -24.59
C VAL A 422 15.66 -38.42 -24.26
N GLU A 423 14.51 -38.70 -23.68
CA GLU A 423 14.07 -40.02 -23.23
C GLU A 423 12.77 -40.40 -23.96
N THR A 424 12.67 -41.63 -24.46
CA THR A 424 11.54 -42.11 -25.25
C THR A 424 10.92 -43.38 -24.65
N TYR A 425 9.59 -43.47 -24.70
CA TYR A 425 8.83 -44.56 -24.09
C TYR A 425 7.63 -44.96 -24.96
N SER A 426 7.37 -46.25 -25.09
CA SER A 426 6.12 -46.74 -25.69
C SER A 426 5.03 -46.89 -24.63
N LEU A 427 3.89 -46.25 -24.90
CA LEU A 427 2.62 -46.39 -24.20
C LEU A 427 1.65 -47.31 -24.96
N ALA A 428 2.15 -48.28 -25.73
CA ALA A 428 1.31 -49.32 -26.34
C ALA A 428 0.57 -50.18 -25.28
N ASP A 429 1.15 -50.32 -24.08
CA ASP A 429 0.40 -50.55 -22.85
C ASP A 429 0.65 -49.36 -21.89
N PRO A 430 -0.31 -48.42 -21.73
CA PRO A 430 -0.19 -47.30 -20.81
C PRO A 430 -0.04 -47.69 -19.33
N LYS A 431 -0.38 -48.93 -18.94
CA LYS A 431 -0.19 -49.45 -17.57
C LYS A 431 1.24 -49.95 -17.33
N SER A 432 1.98 -50.30 -18.39
CA SER A 432 3.37 -50.73 -18.33
C SER A 432 4.24 -50.01 -19.39
N PRO A 433 4.47 -48.69 -19.24
CA PRO A 433 5.30 -47.91 -20.17
C PRO A 433 6.68 -48.54 -20.38
N LYS A 434 7.02 -48.84 -21.63
CA LYS A 434 8.31 -49.45 -21.99
C LYS A 434 9.29 -48.36 -22.44
N HIS A 435 10.35 -48.12 -21.66
CA HIS A 435 11.48 -47.29 -22.09
C HIS A 435 12.09 -47.86 -23.38
N LEU A 436 12.30 -46.99 -24.38
CA LEU A 436 12.83 -47.33 -25.69
C LEU A 436 14.29 -46.92 -25.78
N ALA A 437 14.59 -45.62 -25.63
CA ALA A 437 15.94 -45.08 -25.73
C ALA A 437 16.15 -43.82 -24.88
N VAL A 438 17.42 -43.54 -24.59
CA VAL A 438 17.89 -42.27 -24.05
C VAL A 438 19.02 -41.73 -24.92
N LEU A 439 18.81 -40.57 -25.53
CA LEU A 439 19.83 -39.81 -26.23
C LEU A 439 20.32 -38.68 -25.33
N LYS A 440 21.52 -38.80 -24.80
CA LYS A 440 22.19 -37.67 -24.15
C LYS A 440 22.65 -36.68 -25.21
N ILE A 441 22.07 -35.49 -25.18
CA ILE A 441 22.29 -34.46 -26.21
C ILE A 441 23.38 -33.46 -25.80
N ILE A 442 23.43 -33.02 -24.53
CA ILE A 442 24.17 -31.80 -24.15
C ILE A 442 24.89 -32.00 -22.81
N GLU A 443 26.10 -31.45 -22.66
CA GLU A 443 26.85 -31.41 -21.40
C GLU A 443 27.17 -29.96 -20.98
N ARG A 444 27.08 -29.67 -19.69
CA ARG A 444 27.52 -28.43 -19.01
C ARG A 444 26.69 -27.17 -19.26
N GLU A 445 25.72 -27.21 -20.15
CA GLU A 445 24.80 -26.11 -20.47
C GLU A 445 23.43 -26.31 -19.82
N GLN A 446 22.68 -25.23 -19.59
CA GLN A 446 21.33 -25.28 -19.04
C GLN A 446 20.26 -25.30 -20.15
N LEU A 447 19.21 -26.10 -19.97
CA LEU A 447 18.06 -26.14 -20.89
C LEU A 447 17.14 -24.93 -20.73
N HIS A 448 16.93 -24.20 -21.83
CA HIS A 448 15.97 -23.10 -21.96
C HIS A 448 14.74 -23.54 -22.76
N ALA A 449 14.63 -23.22 -24.06
CA ALA A 449 13.48 -23.60 -24.88
C ALA A 449 13.58 -25.03 -25.42
N THR A 450 12.41 -25.59 -25.77
CA THR A 450 12.27 -26.90 -26.43
C THR A 450 10.98 -26.87 -27.25
N ARG A 451 10.91 -27.61 -28.36
CA ARG A 451 9.67 -27.78 -29.14
C ARG A 451 9.69 -29.09 -29.91
N PHE A 452 8.61 -29.85 -29.82
CA PHE A 452 8.34 -30.99 -30.68
C PHE A 452 7.53 -30.53 -31.90
N ASP A 453 7.82 -31.10 -33.07
CA ASP A 453 7.21 -30.81 -34.36
C ASP A 453 7.22 -32.08 -35.24
N GLY A 454 6.27 -32.99 -34.95
CA GLY A 454 6.27 -34.35 -35.51
C GLY A 454 7.52 -35.14 -35.14
N ASP A 455 8.17 -35.75 -36.13
CA ASP A 455 9.42 -36.49 -36.01
C ASP A 455 10.62 -35.66 -35.52
N LEU A 456 10.50 -34.33 -35.44
CA LEU A 456 11.59 -33.43 -35.05
C LEU A 456 11.43 -32.85 -33.64
N LEU A 457 12.57 -32.72 -32.96
CA LEU A 457 12.68 -32.08 -31.66
C LEU A 457 13.77 -31.00 -31.72
N TYR A 458 13.37 -29.78 -31.42
CA TYR A 458 14.23 -28.61 -31.30
C TYR A 458 14.55 -28.34 -29.83
N ALA A 459 15.82 -28.11 -29.48
CA ALA A 459 16.26 -27.76 -28.13
C ALA A 459 17.29 -26.62 -28.16
N VAL A 460 17.29 -25.81 -27.10
CA VAL A 460 18.02 -24.53 -27.00
C VAL A 460 18.66 -24.45 -25.61
N THR A 461 19.97 -24.22 -25.54
CA THR A 461 20.76 -24.33 -24.30
C THR A 461 21.77 -23.23 -24.10
N PHE A 462 21.97 -22.80 -22.85
CA PHE A 462 22.85 -21.66 -22.57
C PHE A 462 24.00 -22.00 -21.63
N PHE A 463 25.17 -21.48 -21.98
CA PHE A 463 26.29 -21.25 -21.05
C PHE A 463 26.98 -19.91 -21.34
N ARG A 464 27.22 -19.58 -22.63
CA ARG A 464 27.69 -18.25 -23.11
C ARG A 464 27.25 -17.95 -24.54
N ILE A 465 27.28 -18.98 -25.39
CA ILE A 465 26.67 -19.09 -26.72
C ILE A 465 25.58 -20.17 -26.57
N ASP A 466 24.59 -20.18 -27.46
CA ASP A 466 23.48 -21.16 -27.44
C ASP A 466 23.41 -21.90 -28.78
N PRO A 467 23.50 -23.24 -28.81
CA PRO A 467 23.22 -24.00 -30.01
C PRO A 467 21.73 -24.34 -30.10
N LEU A 468 21.10 -24.03 -31.25
CA LEU A 468 19.85 -24.67 -31.62
C LEU A 468 20.14 -26.11 -32.06
N TRP A 469 19.81 -27.08 -31.22
CA TRP A 469 19.95 -28.51 -31.49
C TRP A 469 18.74 -29.03 -32.25
N ILE A 470 18.96 -29.86 -33.27
CA ILE A 470 17.92 -30.60 -33.98
C ILE A 470 18.11 -32.09 -33.75
N ILE A 471 17.07 -32.74 -33.23
CA ILE A 471 17.01 -34.18 -32.96
C ILE A 471 15.91 -34.79 -33.83
N ASP A 472 16.21 -35.93 -34.43
CA ASP A 472 15.29 -36.77 -35.19
C ASP A 472 14.84 -37.93 -34.30
N LEU A 473 13.51 -38.07 -34.18
CA LEU A 473 12.77 -39.03 -33.36
C LEU A 473 11.99 -40.06 -34.21
N SER A 474 12.14 -40.06 -35.54
CA SER A 474 11.33 -40.90 -36.44
C SER A 474 11.54 -42.41 -36.22
N ASP A 475 12.69 -42.78 -35.65
CA ASP A 475 12.86 -44.03 -34.91
C ASP A 475 13.03 -43.70 -33.42
N PRO A 476 11.97 -43.79 -32.59
CA PRO A 476 12.06 -43.48 -31.18
C PRO A 476 12.80 -44.55 -30.37
N ALA A 477 13.22 -45.67 -30.97
CA ALA A 477 14.18 -46.60 -30.37
C ALA A 477 15.65 -46.25 -30.71
N ASN A 478 15.90 -45.37 -31.69
CA ASN A 478 17.22 -44.87 -32.06
C ASN A 478 17.24 -43.34 -32.34
N PRO A 479 16.74 -42.49 -31.41
CA PRO A 479 16.73 -41.04 -31.59
C PRO A 479 18.16 -40.49 -31.75
N LYS A 480 18.35 -39.52 -32.65
CA LYS A 480 19.69 -39.06 -33.08
C LYS A 480 19.76 -37.54 -33.26
N LYS A 481 20.91 -36.94 -32.93
CA LYS A 481 21.20 -35.54 -33.30
C LYS A 481 21.39 -35.48 -34.83
N VAL A 482 20.69 -34.55 -35.46
CA VAL A 482 20.82 -34.25 -36.90
C VAL A 482 21.84 -33.14 -37.13
N SER A 483 21.75 -32.07 -36.34
CA SER A 483 22.61 -30.88 -36.44
C SER A 483 22.59 -30.04 -35.16
N GLU A 484 23.47 -29.04 -35.11
CA GLU A 484 23.48 -27.96 -34.12
C GLU A 484 23.81 -26.62 -34.83
N LEU A 485 23.26 -25.51 -34.34
CA LEU A 485 23.47 -24.17 -34.90
C LEU A 485 23.75 -23.15 -33.79
N GLU A 486 25.02 -22.77 -33.61
CA GLU A 486 25.43 -21.77 -32.62
C GLU A 486 24.90 -20.36 -32.93
N ILE A 487 24.28 -19.73 -31.94
CA ILE A 487 23.74 -18.37 -31.97
C ILE A 487 24.04 -17.61 -30.66
N PRO A 488 24.26 -16.27 -30.71
CA PRO A 488 24.33 -15.46 -29.49
C PRO A 488 22.95 -15.18 -28.88
N GLY A 489 22.88 -15.21 -27.55
CA GLY A 489 21.64 -15.10 -26.77
C GLY A 489 21.15 -16.46 -26.26
N TYR A 490 19.86 -16.56 -25.93
CA TYR A 490 19.09 -17.80 -25.83
C TYR A 490 17.61 -17.55 -26.15
N SER A 491 16.88 -18.56 -26.65
CA SER A 491 15.42 -18.49 -26.83
C SER A 491 14.67 -19.03 -25.61
N THR A 492 13.56 -18.39 -25.23
CA THR A 492 12.63 -18.87 -24.18
C THR A 492 11.42 -19.61 -24.76
N TYR A 493 11.01 -19.27 -25.99
CA TYR A 493 9.90 -19.95 -26.70
C TYR A 493 10.23 -20.12 -28.19
N ILE A 494 9.79 -21.24 -28.77
CA ILE A 494 9.92 -21.65 -30.17
C ILE A 494 8.53 -21.95 -30.74
N GLN A 495 8.15 -21.27 -31.82
CA GLN A 495 6.92 -21.50 -32.57
C GLN A 495 7.25 -22.01 -33.98
N PRO A 496 6.83 -23.23 -34.35
CA PRO A 496 6.95 -23.74 -35.72
C PRO A 496 6.11 -22.95 -36.74
N LEU A 497 6.63 -22.86 -37.96
CA LEU A 497 6.05 -22.12 -39.09
C LEU A 497 6.18 -22.90 -40.42
N ASN A 498 6.15 -24.24 -40.35
CA ASN A 498 6.29 -25.22 -41.43
C ASN A 498 7.62 -25.08 -42.22
N GLY A 499 8.62 -25.92 -41.89
CA GLY A 499 9.98 -25.81 -42.43
C GLY A 499 10.77 -24.59 -41.92
N ARG A 500 10.18 -23.80 -41.01
CA ARG A 500 10.80 -22.63 -40.37
C ARG A 500 10.42 -22.58 -38.90
N LEU A 501 11.24 -21.92 -38.09
CA LEU A 501 10.93 -21.59 -36.69
C LEU A 501 10.96 -20.08 -36.50
N VAL A 502 10.00 -19.53 -35.76
CA VAL A 502 10.17 -18.21 -35.13
C VAL A 502 10.35 -18.39 -33.62
N THR A 503 11.32 -17.71 -33.03
CA THR A 503 11.60 -17.79 -31.60
C THR A 503 11.62 -16.42 -30.95
N ILE A 504 11.42 -16.39 -29.65
CA ILE A 504 11.60 -15.19 -28.80
C ILE A 504 12.43 -15.55 -27.57
N GLY A 505 13.24 -14.61 -27.10
CA GLY A 505 14.09 -14.76 -25.92
C GLY A 505 14.99 -13.54 -25.69
N LEU A 506 16.25 -13.76 -25.30
CA LEU A 506 17.20 -12.70 -24.96
C LEU A 506 18.52 -12.83 -25.74
N ASP A 507 18.88 -11.78 -26.49
CA ASP A 507 20.24 -11.55 -26.97
C ASP A 507 21.15 -11.04 -25.84
N ASN A 508 22.42 -11.45 -25.86
CA ASN A 508 23.43 -11.09 -24.86
C ASN A 508 24.64 -10.31 -25.43
N THR A 509 24.63 -9.93 -26.72
CA THR A 509 25.85 -9.46 -27.43
C THR A 509 26.29 -8.04 -27.02
N ALA A 510 25.35 -7.21 -26.58
CA ALA A 510 25.62 -5.87 -26.06
C ALA A 510 24.55 -5.50 -25.01
N GLY A 511 24.55 -6.25 -23.91
CA GLY A 511 23.51 -6.20 -22.88
C GLY A 511 22.41 -7.24 -23.11
N TRP A 512 21.44 -7.32 -22.20
CA TRP A 512 20.39 -8.35 -22.15
C TRP A 512 19.07 -7.84 -22.75
N ARG A 513 18.74 -8.28 -23.96
CA ARG A 513 17.73 -7.60 -24.79
C ARG A 513 16.78 -8.58 -25.46
N THR A 514 15.47 -8.29 -25.44
CA THR A 514 14.46 -9.09 -26.14
C THR A 514 14.82 -9.23 -27.62
N ALA A 515 14.94 -10.46 -28.07
CA ALA A 515 15.28 -10.79 -29.45
C ALA A 515 14.24 -11.74 -30.04
N VAL A 516 13.92 -11.52 -31.32
CA VAL A 516 13.10 -12.41 -32.14
C VAL A 516 13.96 -12.94 -33.27
N GLN A 517 13.92 -14.25 -33.51
CA GLN A 517 14.75 -14.91 -34.50
C GLN A 517 13.90 -15.78 -35.43
N LEU A 518 14.28 -15.83 -36.70
CA LEU A 518 13.64 -16.65 -37.74
C LEU A 518 14.69 -17.59 -38.32
N PHE A 519 14.36 -18.89 -38.35
CA PHE A 519 15.26 -19.96 -38.78
C PHE A 519 14.67 -20.74 -39.96
N ASP A 520 15.54 -21.17 -40.88
CA ASP A 520 15.29 -22.26 -41.81
C ASP A 520 15.56 -23.59 -41.10
N VAL A 521 14.59 -24.50 -41.19
CA VAL A 521 14.71 -25.91 -40.76
C VAL A 521 14.10 -26.87 -41.78
N GLU A 522 13.83 -26.41 -43.02
CA GLU A 522 13.28 -27.23 -44.13
C GLU A 522 14.24 -28.38 -44.48
N ASN A 523 15.54 -28.17 -44.24
CA ASN A 523 16.54 -29.23 -44.15
C ASN A 523 17.08 -29.34 -42.70
N PRO A 524 16.63 -30.30 -41.88
CA PRO A 524 17.06 -30.44 -40.48
C PRO A 524 18.55 -30.82 -40.31
N ALA A 525 19.26 -31.19 -41.38
CA ALA A 525 20.71 -31.41 -41.37
C ALA A 525 21.52 -30.14 -41.74
N LYS A 526 20.86 -29.05 -42.14
CA LYS A 526 21.49 -27.76 -42.51
C LYS A 526 20.63 -26.55 -42.08
N PRO A 527 20.23 -26.43 -40.80
CA PRO A 527 19.49 -25.27 -40.34
C PRO A 527 20.30 -23.98 -40.48
N SER A 528 19.62 -22.85 -40.60
CA SER A 528 20.28 -21.54 -40.63
C SER A 528 19.43 -20.44 -39.99
N LEU A 529 20.10 -19.43 -39.41
CA LEU A 529 19.44 -18.22 -38.93
C LEU A 529 19.18 -17.30 -40.13
N LEU A 530 17.94 -17.23 -40.59
CA LEU A 530 17.52 -16.38 -41.70
C LEU A 530 17.47 -14.90 -41.30
N SER A 531 16.97 -14.61 -40.07
CA SER A 531 16.80 -13.23 -39.62
C SER A 531 16.77 -13.08 -38.10
N LYS A 532 17.15 -11.90 -37.60
CA LYS A 532 17.12 -11.56 -36.17
C LYS A 532 16.76 -10.08 -35.98
N VAL A 533 15.78 -9.82 -35.11
CA VAL A 533 15.39 -8.47 -34.66
C VAL A 533 15.67 -8.36 -33.16
N ILE A 534 16.28 -7.25 -32.75
CA ILE A 534 16.56 -6.92 -31.35
C ILE A 534 15.74 -5.68 -30.93
N LEU A 535 15.16 -5.73 -29.74
CA LEU A 535 14.34 -4.68 -29.13
C LEU A 535 15.05 -4.09 -27.90
N GLY A 536 15.00 -2.77 -27.75
CA GLY A 536 15.77 -2.03 -26.74
C GLY A 536 17.26 -1.83 -27.11
N GLU A 537 17.96 -1.01 -26.30
CA GLU A 537 19.35 -0.62 -26.54
C GLU A 537 20.37 -1.53 -25.84
N GLN A 538 20.30 -1.59 -24.51
CA GLN A 538 21.17 -2.37 -23.61
C GLN A 538 20.39 -3.34 -22.73
N TYR A 539 19.20 -2.94 -22.25
CA TYR A 539 18.36 -3.76 -21.39
C TYR A 539 16.89 -3.67 -21.84
N SER A 540 16.25 -4.81 -22.02
CA SER A 540 14.81 -4.89 -22.27
C SER A 540 14.22 -6.21 -21.77
N SER A 541 12.95 -6.15 -21.35
CA SER A 541 12.14 -7.30 -20.95
C SER A 541 10.93 -7.45 -21.87
N SER A 542 10.30 -8.62 -21.85
CA SER A 542 9.06 -8.93 -22.58
C SER A 542 8.20 -9.86 -21.74
N GLU A 543 6.88 -9.68 -21.78
CA GLU A 543 5.93 -10.64 -21.19
C GLU A 543 6.09 -12.02 -21.86
N ALA A 544 6.37 -12.05 -23.16
CA ALA A 544 6.58 -13.25 -23.95
C ALA A 544 7.84 -14.07 -23.59
N ASN A 545 8.73 -13.51 -22.75
CA ASN A 545 9.85 -14.26 -22.18
C ASN A 545 9.41 -15.08 -20.94
N TYR A 546 8.16 -14.93 -20.48
CA TYR A 546 7.62 -15.49 -19.25
C TYR A 546 6.26 -16.18 -19.41
N ASP A 547 5.44 -15.71 -20.34
CA ASP A 547 4.14 -16.26 -20.74
C ASP A 547 4.07 -16.23 -22.26
N GLU A 548 4.16 -17.41 -22.89
CA GLU A 548 4.21 -17.58 -24.34
C GLU A 548 3.02 -16.97 -25.08
N LYS A 549 1.86 -16.87 -24.41
CA LYS A 549 0.61 -16.36 -24.99
C LYS A 549 0.63 -14.85 -25.23
N ALA A 550 1.65 -14.16 -24.71
CA ALA A 550 1.92 -12.77 -25.01
C ALA A 550 2.63 -12.56 -26.37
N PHE A 551 3.17 -13.61 -27.00
CA PHE A 551 3.78 -13.52 -28.34
C PHE A 551 2.72 -13.69 -29.42
N GLY A 552 2.21 -12.57 -29.95
CA GLY A 552 1.19 -12.60 -31.01
C GLY A 552 1.80 -12.97 -32.35
N VAL A 553 1.90 -14.26 -32.66
CA VAL A 553 2.35 -14.78 -33.97
C VAL A 553 1.16 -14.88 -34.92
N LEU A 554 1.14 -14.10 -36.00
CA LEU A 554 0.04 -13.98 -36.95
C LEU A 554 0.55 -14.28 -38.39
N PRO A 555 0.63 -15.56 -38.82
CA PRO A 555 1.28 -15.94 -40.07
C PRO A 555 0.52 -15.53 -41.33
N GLU A 556 -0.82 -15.52 -41.31
CA GLU A 556 -1.64 -15.17 -42.47
C GLU A 556 -1.51 -13.67 -42.80
N GLU A 557 -1.48 -12.83 -41.77
CA GLU A 557 -1.25 -11.39 -41.85
C GLU A 557 0.24 -11.03 -41.92
N LYS A 558 1.15 -12.02 -41.92
CA LYS A 558 2.61 -11.83 -41.90
C LYS A 558 3.07 -10.85 -40.81
N LEU A 559 2.64 -11.05 -39.57
CA LEU A 559 2.90 -10.12 -38.48
C LEU A 559 3.29 -10.84 -37.19
N LEU A 560 4.19 -10.23 -36.43
CA LEU A 560 4.45 -10.55 -35.04
C LEU A 560 4.15 -9.31 -34.19
N LEU A 561 3.48 -9.54 -33.06
CA LEU A 561 3.16 -8.55 -32.06
C LEU A 561 3.91 -8.89 -30.77
N VAL A 562 4.91 -8.06 -30.42
CA VAL A 562 5.86 -8.35 -29.34
C VAL A 562 5.75 -7.29 -28.24
N PRO A 563 5.10 -7.58 -27.09
CA PRO A 563 5.14 -6.69 -25.94
C PRO A 563 6.57 -6.62 -25.39
N TYR A 564 7.12 -5.43 -25.19
CA TYR A 564 8.42 -5.24 -24.55
C TYR A 564 8.46 -3.96 -23.72
N SER A 565 9.41 -3.88 -22.79
CA SER A 565 9.81 -2.63 -22.14
C SER A 565 11.32 -2.48 -22.14
N THR A 566 11.83 -1.24 -22.17
CA THR A 566 13.25 -0.94 -22.23
C THR A 566 13.55 0.41 -21.59
N TYR A 567 14.80 0.62 -21.16
CA TYR A 567 15.32 1.92 -20.78
C TYR A 567 16.48 2.26 -21.74
N GLY A 568 16.36 3.37 -22.46
CA GLY A 568 17.30 3.83 -23.48
C GLY A 568 17.74 5.28 -23.27
N ALA A 569 18.37 5.87 -24.29
CA ALA A 569 18.80 7.26 -24.29
C ALA A 569 17.62 8.25 -24.18
N ASP A 570 16.50 7.92 -24.81
CA ASP A 570 15.28 8.73 -24.82
C ASP A 570 14.35 8.49 -23.61
N GLY A 571 14.76 7.63 -22.66
CA GLY A 571 14.03 7.34 -21.42
C GLY A 571 13.48 5.90 -21.33
N TYR A 572 12.39 5.73 -20.59
CA TYR A 572 11.68 4.45 -20.47
C TYR A 572 10.61 4.33 -21.55
N PHE A 573 10.53 3.18 -22.21
CA PHE A 573 9.48 2.82 -23.16
C PHE A 573 8.86 1.48 -22.78
N GLN A 574 7.54 1.35 -22.93
CA GLN A 574 6.82 0.08 -22.90
C GLN A 574 5.76 0.06 -24.01
N GLY A 575 5.56 -1.09 -24.65
CA GLY A 575 4.65 -1.17 -25.78
C GLY A 575 4.73 -2.47 -26.58
N VAL A 576 3.90 -2.61 -27.60
CA VAL A 576 3.91 -3.75 -28.54
C VAL A 576 4.63 -3.36 -29.81
N HIS A 577 5.76 -3.99 -30.09
CA HIS A 577 6.49 -3.81 -31.34
C HIS A 577 5.84 -4.61 -32.47
N LEU A 578 5.71 -4.00 -33.65
CA LEU A 578 5.29 -4.69 -34.88
C LEU A 578 6.53 -5.18 -35.63
N ILE A 579 6.54 -6.45 -36.02
CA ILE A 579 7.60 -7.03 -36.86
C ILE A 579 6.92 -7.80 -38.00
N ASP A 580 7.22 -7.48 -39.26
CA ASP A 580 6.72 -8.29 -40.38
C ASP A 580 7.37 -9.67 -40.37
N LEU A 581 6.54 -10.70 -40.60
CA LEU A 581 6.95 -12.10 -40.76
C LEU A 581 6.89 -12.47 -42.25
N GLU A 582 7.90 -12.08 -43.01
CA GLU A 582 8.06 -12.52 -44.40
C GLU A 582 8.61 -13.96 -44.47
N ARG A 583 8.78 -14.50 -45.69
CA ARG A 583 9.29 -15.89 -45.86
C ARG A 583 10.62 -16.08 -45.13
N ASP A 584 11.60 -15.24 -45.46
CA ASP A 584 13.01 -15.42 -45.04
C ASP A 584 13.56 -14.20 -44.27
N THR A 585 12.72 -13.20 -43.94
CA THR A 585 13.17 -11.98 -43.26
C THR A 585 12.18 -11.52 -42.19
N LEU A 586 12.72 -10.96 -41.11
CA LEU A 586 11.96 -10.22 -40.09
C LEU A 586 12.22 -8.73 -40.27
N ARG A 587 11.18 -7.94 -40.61
CA ARG A 587 11.31 -6.48 -40.69
C ARG A 587 10.73 -5.82 -39.45
N LYS A 588 11.59 -5.26 -38.60
CA LYS A 588 11.19 -4.36 -37.51
C LYS A 588 10.45 -3.14 -38.08
N ARG A 589 9.23 -2.86 -37.59
CA ARG A 589 8.36 -1.75 -38.02
C ARG A 589 8.23 -0.71 -36.89
N GLY A 590 7.07 -0.09 -36.72
CA GLY A 590 6.76 0.79 -35.59
C GLY A 590 6.34 0.04 -34.32
N ALA A 591 5.94 0.78 -33.29
CA ALA A 591 5.46 0.23 -32.02
C ALA A 591 4.19 0.93 -31.54
N ILE A 592 3.35 0.20 -30.81
CA ILE A 592 2.19 0.69 -30.08
C ILE A 592 2.64 0.94 -28.64
N GLU A 593 2.73 2.20 -28.23
CA GLU A 593 3.04 2.61 -26.85
C GLU A 593 1.85 2.34 -25.91
N HIS A 594 2.10 2.11 -24.62
CA HIS A 594 1.07 1.86 -23.59
C HIS A 594 1.42 2.54 -22.25
N GLU A 595 0.41 2.91 -21.46
CA GLU A 595 0.57 3.44 -20.10
C GLU A 595 1.02 2.39 -19.07
N LEU A 596 0.80 1.10 -19.33
CA LEU A 596 1.32 -0.03 -18.56
C LEU A 596 1.80 -1.16 -19.48
N GLN A 597 2.64 -2.07 -18.95
CA GLN A 597 3.15 -3.23 -19.69
C GLN A 597 2.01 -3.97 -20.44
N PRO A 598 2.04 -4.03 -21.78
CA PRO A 598 1.02 -4.74 -22.54
C PRO A 598 1.20 -6.25 -22.40
N ARG A 599 0.07 -6.97 -22.37
CA ARG A 599 0.03 -8.40 -22.02
C ARG A 599 -0.48 -9.29 -23.15
N ARG A 600 -1.35 -8.76 -24.02
CA ARG A 600 -1.83 -9.43 -25.24
C ARG A 600 -2.01 -8.41 -26.36
N ALA A 601 -1.88 -8.87 -27.60
CA ALA A 601 -2.32 -8.16 -28.79
C ALA A 601 -2.68 -9.15 -29.90
N THR A 602 -3.68 -8.79 -30.72
CA THR A 602 -4.08 -9.56 -31.91
C THR A 602 -4.76 -8.65 -32.93
N ILE A 603 -5.05 -9.15 -34.12
CA ILE A 603 -5.91 -8.46 -35.09
C ILE A 603 -7.38 -8.83 -34.84
N HIS A 604 -8.27 -7.83 -34.84
CA HIS A 604 -9.71 -8.01 -34.95
C HIS A 604 -10.23 -7.14 -36.10
N ARG A 605 -10.85 -7.78 -37.11
CA ARG A 605 -11.30 -7.13 -38.34
C ARG A 605 -10.17 -6.39 -39.06
N ASP A 606 -10.15 -5.05 -39.00
CA ASP A 606 -9.18 -4.15 -39.64
C ASP A 606 -8.32 -3.36 -38.62
N ARG A 607 -8.28 -3.78 -37.35
CA ARG A 607 -7.50 -3.14 -36.28
C ARG A 607 -6.63 -4.14 -35.54
N ILE A 608 -5.48 -3.68 -35.04
CA ILE A 608 -4.80 -4.37 -33.94
C ILE A 608 -5.50 -3.95 -32.65
N LEU A 609 -6.00 -4.92 -31.89
CA LEU A 609 -6.42 -4.74 -30.50
C LEU A 609 -5.26 -5.13 -29.59
N SER A 610 -4.89 -4.25 -28.66
CA SER A 610 -3.78 -4.47 -27.74
C SER A 610 -4.17 -4.04 -26.32
N VAL A 611 -3.88 -4.86 -25.32
CA VAL A 611 -4.39 -4.70 -23.96
C VAL A 611 -3.30 -4.75 -22.90
N SER A 612 -3.36 -3.81 -21.96
CA SER A 612 -2.62 -3.80 -20.69
C SER A 612 -3.60 -3.98 -19.52
N GLY A 613 -3.14 -3.91 -18.28
CA GLY A 613 -4.07 -3.88 -17.13
C GLY A 613 -4.90 -2.60 -17.03
N GLN A 614 -4.47 -1.51 -17.67
CA GLN A 614 -5.08 -0.17 -17.56
C GLN A 614 -5.92 0.19 -18.78
N GLU A 615 -5.59 -0.29 -19.98
CA GLU A 615 -6.27 0.11 -21.21
C GLU A 615 -6.38 -0.97 -22.29
N LEU A 616 -7.39 -0.84 -23.14
CA LEU A 616 -7.53 -1.51 -24.43
C LEU A 616 -7.37 -0.49 -25.55
N LEU A 617 -6.32 -0.64 -26.35
CA LEU A 617 -6.04 0.17 -27.54
C LEU A 617 -6.61 -0.50 -28.80
N SER A 618 -7.31 0.29 -29.62
CA SER A 618 -7.54 0.00 -31.04
C SER A 618 -6.56 0.77 -31.90
N VAL A 619 -5.88 0.09 -32.81
CA VAL A 619 -4.79 0.64 -33.61
C VAL A 619 -5.01 0.39 -35.09
N ASP A 620 -4.98 1.48 -35.85
CA ASP A 620 -4.83 1.48 -37.31
C ASP A 620 -3.34 1.32 -37.64
N ALA A 621 -2.98 0.13 -38.13
CA ALA A 621 -1.63 -0.23 -38.55
C ALA A 621 -1.54 -0.41 -40.07
N THR A 622 -2.37 0.33 -40.84
CA THR A 622 -2.31 0.35 -42.32
C THR A 622 -0.93 0.80 -42.80
N ASP A 623 -0.33 1.79 -42.12
CA ASP A 623 1.12 1.99 -42.11
C ASP A 623 1.73 1.33 -40.86
N ARG A 624 2.30 0.13 -41.01
CA ARG A 624 2.97 -0.58 -39.91
C ARG A 624 4.23 0.14 -39.41
N ASP A 625 4.85 1.02 -40.20
CA ASP A 625 5.99 1.83 -39.73
C ASP A 625 5.52 3.00 -38.82
N ARG A 626 4.22 3.34 -38.85
CA ARG A 626 3.60 4.40 -38.05
C ARG A 626 2.21 3.99 -37.53
N PRO A 627 2.12 2.93 -36.70
CA PRO A 627 0.85 2.47 -36.15
C PRO A 627 0.20 3.58 -35.33
N ARG A 628 -1.08 3.83 -35.58
CA ARG A 628 -1.84 4.95 -35.02
C ARG A 628 -2.94 4.43 -34.10
N VAL A 629 -2.85 4.75 -32.81
CA VAL A 629 -3.95 4.55 -31.87
C VAL A 629 -5.16 5.36 -32.36
N VAL A 630 -6.29 4.69 -32.55
CA VAL A 630 -7.56 5.30 -32.97
C VAL A 630 -8.44 5.59 -31.75
N SER A 631 -8.39 4.70 -30.75
CA SER A 631 -9.06 4.86 -29.45
C SER A 631 -8.31 4.10 -28.36
N SER A 632 -8.16 4.71 -27.19
CA SER A 632 -7.90 4.01 -25.93
C SER A 632 -9.21 3.87 -25.16
N THR A 633 -9.42 2.70 -24.54
CA THR A 633 -10.54 2.43 -23.62
C THR A 633 -9.98 2.15 -22.24
N GLU A 634 -10.24 3.02 -21.28
CA GLU A 634 -9.80 2.83 -19.90
C GLU A 634 -10.49 1.61 -19.28
N LEU A 635 -9.69 0.64 -18.83
CA LEU A 635 -10.12 -0.62 -18.22
C LEU A 635 -9.95 -0.60 -16.70
N SER A 636 -8.95 0.11 -16.19
CA SER A 636 -8.77 0.33 -14.74
C SER A 636 -8.11 1.68 -14.47
N TRP A 637 -8.24 2.17 -13.25
CA TRP A 637 -7.71 3.44 -12.76
C TRP A 637 -7.44 3.36 -11.26
N ALA A 638 -6.56 4.21 -10.72
CA ALA A 638 -6.41 4.32 -9.28
C ALA A 638 -7.57 5.07 -8.61
N ALA A 639 -8.06 4.55 -7.49
CA ALA A 639 -8.84 5.30 -6.52
C ALA A 639 -8.01 5.42 -5.24
N ASP A 640 -7.47 6.63 -5.00
CA ASP A 640 -6.59 6.90 -3.85
C ASP A 640 -7.37 7.50 -2.67
N ARG A 641 -8.45 8.24 -2.97
CA ARG A 641 -9.39 8.81 -1.98
C ARG A 641 -10.82 8.73 -2.49
N VAL A 642 -11.77 8.54 -1.57
CA VAL A 642 -13.21 8.49 -1.86
C VAL A 642 -14.02 9.38 -0.92
N TYR A 643 -15.09 10.00 -1.46
CA TYR A 643 -16.06 10.77 -0.69
C TYR A 643 -17.48 10.39 -1.11
N LEU A 644 -18.36 10.02 -0.15
CA LEU A 644 -19.75 9.70 -0.41
C LEU A 644 -20.64 10.95 -0.37
N GLU A 645 -21.43 11.19 -1.43
CA GLU A 645 -22.45 12.24 -1.48
C GLU A 645 -23.70 11.71 -2.20
N GLY A 646 -24.81 11.60 -1.46
CA GLY A 646 -26.04 10.98 -1.96
C GLY A 646 -25.84 9.53 -2.41
N GLN A 647 -26.15 9.23 -3.68
CA GLN A 647 -25.98 7.91 -4.30
C GLN A 647 -24.67 7.76 -5.09
N HIS A 648 -23.73 8.68 -4.91
CA HIS A 648 -22.50 8.75 -5.67
C HIS A 648 -21.28 8.69 -4.77
N LEU A 649 -20.18 8.17 -5.32
CA LEU A 649 -18.84 8.38 -4.78
C LEU A 649 -18.11 9.36 -5.68
N ILE A 650 -17.36 10.28 -5.08
CA ILE A 650 -16.34 11.07 -5.75
C ILE A 650 -15.01 10.39 -5.47
N GLU A 651 -14.40 9.81 -6.49
CA GLU A 651 -13.06 9.23 -6.45
C GLU A 651 -12.02 10.26 -6.89
N ILE A 652 -10.84 10.21 -6.29
CA ILE A 652 -9.66 10.98 -6.76
C ILE A 652 -8.52 10.01 -7.09
N SER A 653 -7.97 10.17 -8.28
CA SER A 653 -6.78 9.48 -8.79
C SER A 653 -5.60 10.46 -8.82
N SER A 654 -4.46 10.04 -8.26
CA SER A 654 -3.26 10.86 -8.08
C SER A 654 -1.96 10.06 -8.30
N GLN A 655 -1.97 9.17 -9.31
CA GLN A 655 -0.80 8.38 -9.68
C GLN A 655 0.32 9.25 -10.27
N TRP A 656 1.57 8.81 -10.03
CA TRP A 656 2.77 9.43 -10.58
C TRP A 656 2.73 9.52 -12.11
N ASN A 657 3.21 10.62 -12.69
CA ASN A 657 3.16 10.97 -14.12
C ASN A 657 1.76 11.07 -14.79
N THR A 658 0.65 10.75 -14.10
CA THR A 658 -0.70 10.88 -14.67
C THR A 658 -1.36 12.22 -14.29
N PRO A 659 -2.20 12.83 -15.15
CA PRO A 659 -3.02 13.97 -14.77
C PRO A 659 -4.02 13.62 -13.65
N VAL A 660 -3.97 14.37 -12.55
CA VAL A 660 -4.83 14.17 -11.39
C VAL A 660 -6.29 14.18 -11.84
N SER A 661 -7.03 13.12 -11.53
CA SER A 661 -8.39 12.92 -12.07
C SER A 661 -9.43 12.81 -10.97
N LEU A 662 -10.59 13.43 -11.19
CA LEU A 662 -11.79 13.26 -10.40
C LEU A 662 -12.78 12.39 -11.19
N ARG A 663 -13.31 11.33 -10.57
CA ARG A 663 -14.39 10.52 -11.13
C ARG A 663 -15.60 10.58 -10.21
N VAL A 664 -16.80 10.65 -10.80
CA VAL A 664 -18.06 10.37 -10.09
C VAL A 664 -18.52 9.00 -10.54
N VAL A 665 -18.68 8.08 -9.59
CA VAL A 665 -19.14 6.70 -9.83
C VAL A 665 -20.41 6.41 -9.03
N GLN A 666 -21.18 5.41 -9.43
CA GLN A 666 -22.35 4.98 -8.66
C GLN A 666 -21.90 4.34 -7.34
N ALA A 667 -22.44 4.77 -6.18
CA ALA A 667 -21.95 4.28 -4.89
C ALA A 667 -22.20 2.77 -4.67
N ASP A 668 -23.27 2.22 -5.24
CA ASP A 668 -23.57 0.79 -5.13
C ASP A 668 -22.82 -0.07 -6.18
N ASP A 669 -22.17 0.55 -7.18
CA ASP A 669 -21.29 -0.09 -8.17
C ASP A 669 -20.18 0.90 -8.61
N PRO A 670 -19.01 0.89 -7.93
CA PRO A 670 -17.91 1.80 -8.25
C PRO A 670 -17.27 1.56 -9.63
N SER A 671 -17.55 0.46 -10.32
CA SER A 671 -17.05 0.25 -11.70
C SER A 671 -17.74 1.15 -12.72
N LYS A 672 -18.93 1.66 -12.37
CA LYS A 672 -19.78 2.48 -13.25
C LYS A 672 -19.50 3.96 -13.09
N VAL A 673 -18.59 4.47 -13.93
CA VAL A 673 -18.29 5.90 -14.07
C VAL A 673 -19.48 6.65 -14.69
N LEU A 674 -19.89 7.75 -14.06
CA LEU A 674 -20.96 8.66 -14.48
C LEU A 674 -20.40 10.00 -14.98
N LYS A 675 -19.26 10.43 -14.44
CA LYS A 675 -18.53 11.63 -14.84
C LYS A 675 -17.04 11.43 -14.62
N HIS A 676 -16.21 11.94 -15.52
CA HIS A 676 -14.77 12.11 -15.34
C HIS A 676 -14.42 13.58 -15.58
N VAL A 677 -13.52 14.11 -14.76
CA VAL A 677 -13.00 15.48 -14.83
C VAL A 677 -11.49 15.42 -14.57
N SER A 678 -10.69 15.62 -15.62
CA SER A 678 -9.25 15.86 -15.46
C SER A 678 -9.03 17.18 -14.73
N LEU A 679 -8.19 17.17 -13.71
CA LEU A 679 -7.71 18.38 -13.03
C LEU A 679 -6.41 18.86 -13.71
N SER A 680 -5.80 19.92 -13.18
CA SER A 680 -4.53 20.43 -13.73
C SER A 680 -3.34 19.52 -13.42
N ASP A 681 -2.27 19.57 -14.22
CA ASP A 681 -1.01 18.82 -14.04
C ASP A 681 -0.14 19.34 -12.87
N VAL A 682 -0.76 20.00 -11.90
CA VAL A 682 -0.14 20.44 -10.65
C VAL A 682 -0.26 19.29 -9.64
N PRO A 683 0.82 18.87 -8.95
CA PRO A 683 0.77 17.74 -8.02
C PRO A 683 -0.37 17.84 -7.00
N PHE A 684 -1.12 16.74 -6.85
CA PHE A 684 -2.18 16.64 -5.85
C PHE A 684 -1.55 16.59 -4.45
N LEU A 685 -2.02 17.46 -3.56
CA LEU A 685 -1.55 17.53 -2.18
C LEU A 685 -2.64 17.05 -1.20
N GLY A 686 -3.89 17.42 -1.42
CA GLY A 686 -4.98 16.97 -0.56
C GLY A 686 -6.37 17.37 -1.04
N ALA A 687 -7.39 16.75 -0.45
CA ALA A 687 -8.77 17.10 -0.67
C ALA A 687 -9.62 16.89 0.59
N ALA A 688 -10.77 17.56 0.64
CA ALA A 688 -11.84 17.30 1.60
C ALA A 688 -13.21 17.64 0.99
N ALA A 689 -14.21 16.78 1.22
CA ALA A 689 -15.61 17.09 0.92
C ALA A 689 -16.31 17.63 2.18
N ARG A 690 -17.07 18.72 2.05
CA ARG A 690 -17.88 19.28 3.16
C ARG A 690 -19.03 20.15 2.62
N HIS A 691 -20.25 19.90 3.10
CA HIS A 691 -21.46 20.68 2.76
C HIS A 691 -21.69 20.81 1.25
N GLN A 692 -21.75 19.66 0.55
CA GLN A 692 -21.93 19.55 -0.91
C GLN A 692 -20.88 20.33 -1.74
N ARG A 693 -19.66 20.45 -1.22
CA ARG A 693 -18.52 21.06 -1.91
C ARG A 693 -17.28 20.18 -1.75
N LEU A 694 -16.50 20.03 -2.81
CA LEU A 694 -15.15 19.44 -2.75
C LEU A 694 -14.11 20.55 -2.78
N TYR A 695 -13.23 20.56 -1.79
CA TYR A 695 -12.07 21.45 -1.70
C TYR A 695 -10.84 20.64 -2.10
N VAL A 696 -10.15 21.04 -3.16
CA VAL A 696 -8.96 20.36 -3.70
C VAL A 696 -7.75 21.29 -3.63
N ALA A 697 -6.66 20.80 -3.05
CA ALA A 697 -5.38 21.47 -2.97
C ALA A 697 -4.36 20.79 -3.91
N GLN A 698 -3.88 21.55 -4.89
CA GLN A 698 -2.77 21.16 -5.77
C GLN A 698 -1.62 22.15 -5.61
N GLY A 699 -0.35 21.72 -5.62
CA GLY A 699 0.77 22.65 -5.50
C GLY A 699 2.10 22.12 -6.04
N LYS A 700 3.01 23.04 -6.38
CA LYS A 700 4.41 22.73 -6.70
C LYS A 700 5.32 23.26 -5.60
N SER A 701 6.35 22.48 -5.25
CA SER A 701 7.43 22.87 -4.34
C SER A 701 8.38 23.87 -5.01
N THR A 702 9.30 24.45 -4.24
CA THR A 702 10.41 25.27 -4.72
C THR A 702 11.51 24.33 -5.21
N GLU A 703 11.68 24.23 -6.52
CA GLU A 703 12.72 23.42 -7.16
C GLU A 703 14.02 24.25 -7.32
N TYR A 704 15.16 23.54 -7.35
CA TYR A 704 16.48 24.12 -7.57
C TYR A 704 17.28 23.26 -8.53
N VAL A 705 18.09 23.89 -9.38
CA VAL A 705 19.06 23.21 -10.24
C VAL A 705 20.48 23.64 -9.91
N TRP A 706 21.44 22.76 -10.14
CA TRP A 706 22.86 23.10 -10.06
C TRP A 706 23.32 23.75 -11.37
N GLU A 707 23.57 25.05 -11.33
CA GLU A 707 24.20 25.78 -12.44
C GLU A 707 25.71 25.87 -12.17
N LYS A 708 26.54 25.71 -13.21
CA LYS A 708 27.98 25.96 -13.10
C LYS A 708 28.23 27.47 -13.23
N ASP A 709 28.83 28.07 -12.22
CA ASP A 709 29.18 29.50 -12.23
C ASP A 709 30.24 29.79 -13.31
N PRO A 710 29.95 30.62 -14.33
CA PRO A 710 30.88 30.88 -15.43
C PRO A 710 32.16 31.61 -15.02
N ALA A 711 32.16 32.31 -13.88
CA ALA A 711 33.30 33.09 -13.39
C ALA A 711 34.11 32.33 -12.32
N ALA A 712 33.46 31.51 -11.49
CA ALA A 712 34.10 30.85 -10.34
C ALA A 712 34.50 29.38 -10.57
N SER A 713 34.05 28.73 -11.66
CA SER A 713 34.22 27.27 -11.90
C SER A 713 33.61 26.35 -10.83
N SER A 714 32.88 26.90 -9.86
CA SER A 714 32.08 26.18 -8.87
C SER A 714 30.66 25.90 -9.39
N TRP A 715 29.91 25.08 -8.65
CA TRP A 715 28.47 24.90 -8.86
C TRP A 715 27.68 25.71 -7.83
N ARG A 716 26.56 26.30 -8.26
CA ARG A 716 25.62 27.06 -7.41
C ARG A 716 24.21 26.51 -7.58
N LEU A 717 23.44 26.46 -6.49
CA LEU A 717 22.01 26.18 -6.53
C LEU A 717 21.27 27.43 -7.02
N VAL A 718 20.52 27.29 -8.11
CA VAL A 718 19.63 28.32 -8.66
C VAL A 718 18.20 27.83 -8.54
N ARG A 719 17.34 28.64 -7.92
CA ARG A 719 15.90 28.36 -7.82
C ARG A 719 15.27 28.47 -9.22
N THR A 720 14.56 27.43 -9.67
CA THR A 720 13.86 27.44 -10.97
C THR A 720 12.45 28.03 -10.89
N ASN A 721 11.75 27.80 -9.77
CA ASN A 721 10.39 28.31 -9.55
C ASN A 721 10.14 28.71 -8.09
N GLU A 722 9.15 29.57 -7.87
CA GLU A 722 8.53 29.70 -6.55
C GLU A 722 7.51 28.58 -6.32
N ALA A 723 7.35 28.20 -5.06
CA ALA A 723 6.31 27.26 -4.69
C ALA A 723 4.93 27.91 -4.75
N ALA A 724 3.93 27.12 -5.12
CA ALA A 724 2.55 27.57 -5.22
C ALA A 724 1.61 26.58 -4.55
N LEU A 725 0.54 27.09 -3.93
CA LEU A 725 -0.64 26.31 -3.53
C LEU A 725 -1.87 26.84 -4.27
N THR A 726 -2.59 25.94 -4.93
CA THR A 726 -3.82 26.23 -5.68
C THR A 726 -4.99 25.53 -4.98
N LEU A 727 -5.92 26.31 -4.45
CA LEU A 727 -7.16 25.82 -3.87
C LEU A 727 -8.27 25.94 -4.91
N SER A 728 -8.83 24.81 -5.31
CA SER A 728 -10.00 24.71 -6.20
C SER A 728 -11.22 24.25 -5.40
N ILE A 729 -12.39 24.85 -5.66
CA ILE A 729 -13.65 24.47 -5.00
C ILE A 729 -14.67 24.05 -6.05
N TYR A 730 -15.21 22.84 -5.91
CA TYR A 730 -16.21 22.28 -6.80
C TYR A 730 -17.57 22.12 -6.11
N ASP A 731 -18.65 22.32 -6.85
CA ASP A 731 -20.03 22.04 -6.44
C ASP A 731 -20.34 20.53 -6.57
N LEU A 732 -20.97 19.95 -5.55
CA LEU A 732 -21.46 18.56 -5.53
C LEU A 732 -22.99 18.49 -5.40
N SER A 733 -23.70 19.62 -5.37
CA SER A 733 -25.17 19.65 -5.20
C SER A 733 -25.97 19.13 -6.40
N LYS A 734 -25.30 18.86 -7.54
CA LYS A 734 -25.90 18.46 -8.82
C LYS A 734 -25.27 17.20 -9.43
N LEU A 735 -24.67 16.35 -8.60
CA LEU A 735 -24.05 15.09 -9.06
C LEU A 735 -25.02 14.26 -9.93
N PRO A 736 -24.54 13.66 -11.05
CA PRO A 736 -23.14 13.44 -11.40
C PRO A 736 -22.39 14.65 -12.01
N GLU A 737 -23.05 15.79 -12.25
CA GLU A 737 -22.34 16.99 -12.70
C GLU A 737 -21.53 17.63 -11.56
N VAL A 738 -20.25 17.90 -11.84
CA VAL A 738 -19.29 18.52 -10.92
C VAL A 738 -18.75 19.78 -11.60
N THR A 739 -19.04 20.94 -11.03
CA THR A 739 -18.66 22.23 -11.61
C THR A 739 -17.69 22.98 -10.71
N LEU A 740 -16.58 23.46 -11.27
CA LEU A 740 -15.66 24.36 -10.59
C LEU A 740 -16.38 25.68 -10.25
N LEU A 741 -16.57 25.97 -8.96
CA LEU A 741 -17.15 27.22 -8.47
C LEU A 741 -16.10 28.35 -8.46
N SER A 742 -14.87 28.01 -8.08
CA SER A 742 -13.76 28.96 -7.99
C SER A 742 -12.41 28.26 -7.89
N GLN A 743 -11.36 29.02 -8.18
CA GLN A 743 -9.98 28.64 -7.92
C GLN A 743 -9.19 29.86 -7.46
N THR A 744 -8.28 29.67 -6.51
CA THR A 744 -7.35 30.70 -6.04
C THR A 744 -5.94 30.12 -5.91
N LYS A 745 -4.90 30.91 -6.20
CA LYS A 745 -3.50 30.49 -6.21
C LYS A 745 -2.66 31.44 -5.38
N THR A 746 -1.94 30.88 -4.41
CA THR A 746 -1.05 31.61 -3.49
C THR A 746 0.39 31.18 -3.74
N GLN A 747 1.32 32.13 -3.80
CA GLN A 747 2.76 31.90 -3.96
C GLN A 747 3.46 31.90 -2.59
N PHE A 748 4.53 31.12 -2.45
CA PHE A 748 5.29 30.96 -1.21
C PHE A 748 6.79 30.90 -1.48
N GLU A 749 7.57 31.67 -0.72
CA GLU A 749 9.03 31.54 -0.75
C GLU A 749 9.51 30.27 -0.06
N ASN A 750 10.54 29.62 -0.64
CA ASN A 750 11.31 28.53 -0.04
C ASN A 750 10.41 27.43 0.58
N ARG A 751 9.43 26.91 -0.18
CA ARG A 751 8.47 25.93 0.32
C ARG A 751 8.60 24.58 -0.37
N TYR A 752 8.59 23.53 0.43
CA TYR A 752 8.32 22.17 -0.02
C TYR A 752 6.94 21.77 0.49
N TRP A 753 6.15 21.12 -0.35
CA TRP A 753 4.85 20.57 0.04
C TRP A 753 4.95 19.06 0.29
N SER A 754 4.20 18.60 1.29
CA SER A 754 3.82 17.20 1.46
C SER A 754 2.30 17.09 1.33
N SER A 755 1.75 15.90 1.55
CA SER A 755 0.30 15.71 1.62
C SER A 755 -0.36 16.63 2.64
N LEU A 756 -1.53 17.16 2.29
CA LEU A 756 -2.27 18.15 3.06
C LEU A 756 -3.56 17.55 3.66
N THR A 757 -3.78 17.85 4.93
CA THR A 757 -4.99 17.51 5.68
C THR A 757 -5.80 18.76 5.96
N ALA A 758 -7.11 18.71 5.69
CA ALA A 758 -8.02 19.83 5.92
C ALA A 758 -8.44 19.93 7.39
N LEU A 759 -8.33 21.13 7.95
CA LEU A 759 -8.76 21.51 9.28
C LEU A 759 -9.78 22.65 9.19
N TRP A 760 -10.70 22.69 10.14
CA TRP A 760 -11.83 23.62 10.13
C TRP A 760 -12.03 24.28 11.50
N PRO A 761 -11.13 25.22 11.91
CA PRO A 761 -11.20 25.82 13.24
C PRO A 761 -12.52 26.56 13.49
N LYS A 762 -13.14 27.15 12.47
CA LYS A 762 -14.46 27.79 12.56
C LYS A 762 -15.20 27.76 11.21
N PRO A 763 -16.54 27.96 11.17
CA PRO A 763 -17.27 28.05 9.92
C PRO A 763 -16.67 29.10 8.97
N GLY A 764 -16.57 28.74 7.69
CA GLY A 764 -15.99 29.61 6.66
C GLY A 764 -14.46 29.67 6.62
N VAL A 765 -13.72 29.07 7.57
CA VAL A 765 -12.24 29.03 7.53
C VAL A 765 -11.75 27.61 7.32
N LEU A 766 -11.06 27.40 6.20
CA LEU A 766 -10.33 26.18 5.85
C LEU A 766 -8.85 26.39 6.12
N VAL A 767 -8.22 25.49 6.88
CA VAL A 767 -6.78 25.48 7.11
C VAL A 767 -6.20 24.17 6.58
N TRP A 768 -5.24 24.25 5.67
CA TRP A 768 -4.47 23.08 5.21
C TRP A 768 -3.25 22.89 6.11
N ASN A 769 -3.10 21.71 6.70
CA ASN A 769 -1.93 21.31 7.48
C ASN A 769 -1.07 20.33 6.68
N THR A 770 0.24 20.53 6.63
CA THR A 770 1.20 19.55 6.10
C THR A 770 1.29 18.34 7.00
N SER A 771 0.95 17.16 6.48
CA SER A 771 0.98 15.92 7.27
C SER A 771 2.43 15.51 7.56
N SER A 772 2.87 15.72 8.79
CA SER A 772 4.14 15.15 9.32
C SER A 772 4.03 13.64 9.61
N TYR A 773 2.83 13.07 9.48
CA TYR A 773 2.52 11.67 9.76
C TYR A 773 2.95 10.73 8.63
N GLY A 774 4.26 10.68 8.38
CA GLY A 774 4.92 9.80 7.42
C GLY A 774 6.31 9.44 7.91
N GLY A 775 6.72 8.17 7.73
CA GLY A 775 8.01 7.67 8.23
C GLY A 775 9.24 8.40 7.65
N PRO A 776 10.42 8.30 8.29
CA PRO A 776 11.59 9.17 8.08
C PRO A 776 12.39 8.90 6.78
N TRP A 777 11.72 8.55 5.69
CA TRP A 777 12.31 7.99 4.46
C TRP A 777 12.08 8.79 3.18
N ARG A 778 11.30 9.88 3.20
CA ARG A 778 10.80 10.55 1.96
C ARG A 778 11.53 11.82 1.50
N ILE A 779 12.75 12.08 1.97
CA ILE A 779 13.54 13.29 1.61
C ILE A 779 14.71 12.99 0.64
N LEU A 780 14.90 11.74 0.19
CA LEU A 780 15.95 11.36 -0.77
C LEU A 780 15.48 10.40 -1.90
N ALA A 781 14.18 10.41 -2.22
CA ALA A 781 13.59 9.49 -3.20
C ALA A 781 13.15 10.14 -4.53
N GLU A 782 13.04 11.47 -4.60
CA GLU A 782 12.52 12.19 -5.78
C GLU A 782 13.65 12.91 -6.57
N ASP A 783 14.85 13.02 -6.01
CA ASP A 783 16.06 13.62 -6.61
C ASP A 783 16.74 12.75 -7.71
N SER A 784 16.07 11.68 -8.15
CA SER A 784 16.47 10.82 -9.27
C SER A 784 15.62 11.03 -10.54
N ALA A 785 14.61 11.91 -10.48
CA ALA A 785 13.68 12.20 -11.59
C ALA A 785 14.15 13.30 -12.56
N VAL A 786 15.46 13.63 -12.58
CA VAL A 786 16.06 14.51 -13.61
C VAL A 786 17.30 13.84 -14.20
N GLY A 787 17.30 13.67 -15.53
CA GLY A 787 18.46 13.13 -16.24
C GLY A 787 19.68 14.05 -16.10
N SER A 788 20.75 13.54 -15.51
CA SER A 788 22.06 14.20 -15.51
C SER A 788 23.18 13.15 -15.54
N PRO A 789 24.25 13.36 -16.33
CA PRO A 789 25.26 12.34 -16.58
C PRO A 789 26.12 12.06 -15.34
N ARG A 790 26.57 10.81 -15.23
CA ARG A 790 27.41 10.31 -14.12
C ARG A 790 28.68 11.16 -13.94
N ILE A 791 28.72 12.02 -12.92
CA ILE A 791 29.99 12.58 -12.42
C ILE A 791 30.60 11.57 -11.46
N ALA A 792 31.55 10.78 -11.96
CA ALA A 792 32.39 9.94 -11.12
C ALA A 792 33.43 10.82 -10.41
N ALA A 793 33.24 11.04 -9.10
CA ALA A 793 34.24 11.59 -8.20
C ALA A 793 34.48 10.61 -7.04
N PRO A 794 35.72 10.42 -6.57
CA PRO A 794 36.02 9.46 -5.51
C PRO A 794 35.43 9.91 -4.18
N ILE A 795 34.66 9.01 -3.54
CA ILE A 795 34.14 9.22 -2.18
C ILE A 795 35.30 9.07 -1.20
N ASP A 796 35.79 10.17 -0.62
CA ASP A 796 36.71 10.11 0.52
C ASP A 796 35.97 9.50 1.73
N SER A 797 36.54 8.44 2.29
CA SER A 797 35.90 7.49 3.19
C SER A 797 35.83 7.99 4.64
N ARG A 798 35.45 9.27 4.83
CA ARG A 798 35.42 9.96 6.13
C ARG A 798 34.07 10.55 6.52
N ILE A 799 33.07 10.51 5.64
CA ILE A 799 31.69 10.87 6.00
C ILE A 799 31.00 9.63 6.57
N GLY A 800 30.94 9.54 7.90
CA GLY A 800 30.16 8.52 8.59
C GLY A 800 28.67 8.67 8.33
N PHE A 801 27.94 7.55 8.24
CA PHE A 801 26.49 7.53 8.05
C PHE A 801 25.79 8.29 9.20
N ALA A 802 25.20 9.44 8.89
CA ALA A 802 24.28 10.15 9.77
C ALA A 802 22.83 9.80 9.37
N PRO A 803 22.08 9.05 10.19
CA PRO A 803 20.77 8.54 9.79
C PRO A 803 19.63 9.50 10.13
N TRP A 804 18.54 9.37 9.37
CA TRP A 804 17.22 10.01 9.56
C TRP A 804 17.14 11.54 9.37
N ARG A 805 16.27 11.99 8.45
CA ARG A 805 15.78 13.37 8.37
C ARG A 805 14.28 13.37 8.08
N GLY A 806 13.48 13.76 9.07
CA GLY A 806 12.05 14.06 8.90
C GLY A 806 11.81 15.52 8.52
N SER A 807 10.56 15.87 8.20
CA SER A 807 10.17 17.25 7.91
C SER A 807 10.19 18.11 9.19
N SER A 808 11.08 19.09 9.25
CA SER A 808 11.26 19.92 10.45
C SER A 808 10.30 21.12 10.57
N GLU A 809 9.12 21.13 9.95
CA GLU A 809 8.13 22.21 10.15
C GLU A 809 6.71 21.64 10.05
N ALA A 810 5.80 22.08 10.92
CA ALA A 810 4.36 21.90 10.74
C ALA A 810 3.78 23.21 10.20
N ILE A 811 3.33 23.17 8.94
CA ILE A 811 2.90 24.34 8.18
C ILE A 811 1.38 24.33 8.09
N PHE A 812 0.78 25.50 8.28
CA PHE A 812 -0.66 25.73 8.22
C PHE A 812 -0.96 26.88 7.26
N VAL A 813 -1.84 26.64 6.28
CA VAL A 813 -2.22 27.62 5.26
C VAL A 813 -3.72 27.86 5.31
N ALA A 814 -4.13 29.07 5.73
CA ALA A 814 -5.53 29.41 5.97
C ALA A 814 -6.18 30.15 4.79
N TYR A 815 -7.43 29.80 4.51
CA TYR A 815 -8.28 30.42 3.50
C TYR A 815 -9.67 30.72 4.06
N ASP A 816 -10.23 31.87 3.67
CA ASP A 816 -11.66 32.14 3.75
C ASP A 816 -12.34 31.37 2.60
N VAL A 817 -13.34 30.58 2.95
CA VAL A 817 -14.18 29.81 2.05
C VAL A 817 -15.68 29.96 2.40
N ALA A 818 -16.04 30.99 3.19
CA ALA A 818 -17.44 31.32 3.49
C ALA A 818 -18.18 31.62 2.18
N ASN A 819 -17.58 32.43 1.30
CA ASN A 819 -17.96 32.54 -0.10
C ASN A 819 -17.14 31.56 -0.96
N ALA A 820 -17.71 30.39 -1.26
CA ALA A 820 -17.08 29.40 -2.13
C ALA A 820 -16.89 29.84 -3.59
N GLY A 821 -17.48 30.96 -4.02
CA GLY A 821 -17.20 31.57 -5.32
C GLY A 821 -15.98 32.50 -5.32
N GLN A 822 -15.47 32.91 -4.14
CA GLN A 822 -14.36 33.86 -3.99
C GLN A 822 -13.47 33.50 -2.77
N PRO A 823 -12.79 32.35 -2.78
CA PRO A 823 -11.90 31.95 -1.71
C PRO A 823 -10.66 32.85 -1.64
N ALA A 824 -10.36 33.34 -0.44
CA ALA A 824 -9.26 34.30 -0.21
C ALA A 824 -8.22 33.69 0.73
N PHE A 825 -6.94 33.84 0.41
CA PHE A 825 -5.86 33.53 1.34
C PHE A 825 -5.92 34.46 2.56
N LEU A 826 -5.67 33.92 3.74
CA LEU A 826 -5.73 34.66 5.01
C LEU A 826 -4.38 34.73 5.72
N SER A 827 -3.71 33.59 5.94
CA SER A 827 -2.46 33.52 6.71
C SER A 827 -1.65 32.27 6.39
N GLU A 828 -0.33 32.35 6.56
CA GLU A 828 0.54 31.18 6.75
C GLU A 828 1.03 31.17 8.21
N VAL A 829 1.02 30.00 8.85
CA VAL A 829 1.63 29.78 10.17
C VAL A 829 2.60 28.62 10.09
N LYS A 830 3.79 28.81 10.65
CA LYS A 830 4.78 27.76 10.88
C LYS A 830 4.88 27.44 12.37
N VAL A 831 4.91 26.16 12.70
CA VAL A 831 5.33 25.66 14.01
C VAL A 831 6.62 24.88 13.81
N ASN A 832 7.69 25.32 14.49
CA ASN A 832 9.02 24.75 14.38
C ASN A 832 9.45 24.26 15.77
N GLY A 833 9.99 23.03 15.85
CA GLY A 833 10.66 22.52 17.04
C GLY A 833 12.02 23.19 17.28
N THR A 834 12.79 22.66 18.24
CA THR A 834 14.00 23.32 18.75
C THR A 834 15.34 22.82 18.19
N ASN A 835 15.57 21.50 18.09
CA ASN A 835 16.87 20.90 17.70
C ASN A 835 16.84 19.90 16.49
N TYR A 836 16.28 20.26 15.33
CA TYR A 836 16.07 19.49 14.07
C TYR A 836 15.57 18.01 14.09
N TRP A 837 15.51 17.33 15.23
CA TRP A 837 15.17 15.91 15.38
C TRP A 837 13.73 15.71 15.90
N TRP A 838 12.70 15.98 15.09
CA TRP A 838 11.31 15.94 15.53
C TRP A 838 10.29 15.34 14.55
N SER A 839 9.13 14.99 15.13
CA SER A 839 7.88 14.64 14.47
C SER A 839 6.73 15.45 15.11
N PHE A 840 5.62 15.60 14.40
CA PHE A 840 4.38 16.20 14.91
C PHE A 840 3.25 15.18 14.87
N SER A 841 2.32 15.29 15.81
CA SER A 841 1.07 14.53 15.80
C SER A 841 0.14 14.96 14.65
N LYS A 842 -0.94 14.21 14.47
CA LYS A 842 -2.14 14.74 13.82
C LYS A 842 -2.59 16.04 14.52
N ALA A 843 -3.06 17.01 13.73
CA ALA A 843 -3.65 18.24 14.22
C ALA A 843 -5.18 18.12 14.36
N PHE A 844 -5.75 18.80 15.34
CA PHE A 844 -7.18 18.78 15.70
C PHE A 844 -7.71 20.22 15.76
N ALA A 845 -8.90 20.48 15.22
CA ALA A 845 -9.47 21.83 15.14
C ALA A 845 -10.81 21.91 15.89
N VAL A 846 -10.90 22.80 16.90
CA VAL A 846 -12.03 22.91 17.83
C VAL A 846 -12.21 24.38 18.26
N ASP A 847 -13.43 24.91 18.22
CA ASP A 847 -13.83 26.23 18.74
C ASP A 847 -12.86 27.41 18.43
N GLY A 848 -12.39 27.50 17.19
CA GLY A 848 -11.48 28.55 16.71
C GLY A 848 -10.00 28.27 16.93
N LEU A 849 -9.64 27.18 17.62
CA LEU A 849 -8.28 26.77 17.93
C LEU A 849 -7.86 25.53 17.11
N VAL A 850 -6.56 25.40 16.87
CA VAL A 850 -5.92 24.21 16.30
C VAL A 850 -4.86 23.70 17.27
N TYR A 851 -4.95 22.43 17.63
CA TYR A 851 -4.09 21.73 18.58
C TYR A 851 -3.26 20.69 17.85
N LEU A 852 -1.97 20.61 18.17
CA LEU A 852 -1.09 19.51 17.81
C LEU A 852 -0.03 19.32 18.89
N SER A 853 0.75 18.25 18.83
CA SER A 853 1.97 18.14 19.63
C SER A 853 3.21 17.94 18.77
N HIS A 854 4.31 18.60 19.13
CA HIS A 854 5.64 18.25 18.63
C HIS A 854 6.42 17.42 19.65
N GLN A 855 7.28 16.55 19.12
CA GLN A 855 8.30 15.86 19.88
C GLN A 855 9.60 16.68 19.87
N ALA A 856 10.35 16.71 20.96
CA ALA A 856 11.70 17.29 20.99
C ALA A 856 12.70 16.35 21.66
N SER A 857 13.92 16.33 21.13
CA SER A 857 15.04 15.57 21.68
C SER A 857 15.92 16.46 22.55
N GLU A 858 16.10 16.08 23.82
CA GLU A 858 16.97 16.76 24.80
C GLU A 858 18.18 15.86 25.11
N TYR A 859 19.39 16.41 25.02
CA TYR A 859 20.60 15.70 25.44
C TYR A 859 20.82 15.87 26.94
N LEU A 860 20.91 14.76 27.66
CA LEU A 860 21.15 14.71 29.10
C LEU A 860 22.59 14.26 29.36
N PRO A 861 23.59 15.18 29.37
CA PRO A 861 25.02 14.86 29.45
C PRO A 861 25.47 14.28 30.80
N TYR A 862 24.55 14.17 31.77
CA TYR A 862 24.76 13.64 33.11
C TYR A 862 24.21 12.21 33.29
N LEU A 863 23.68 11.59 32.23
CA LEU A 863 23.19 10.21 32.23
C LEU A 863 24.14 9.30 31.45
N LYS A 864 24.54 8.17 32.03
CA LYS A 864 25.34 7.18 31.31
C LYS A 864 24.45 6.30 30.40
N PRO A 865 24.94 5.91 29.21
CA PRO A 865 24.31 4.90 28.37
C PRO A 865 24.09 3.56 29.11
N PRO A 866 23.20 2.68 28.60
CA PRO A 866 22.97 1.37 29.19
C PRO A 866 24.22 0.51 29.06
N HIS A 867 24.47 -0.37 30.02
CA HIS A 867 25.68 -1.21 30.06
C HIS A 867 25.75 -2.31 28.98
N TRP A 868 24.79 -2.35 28.04
CA TRP A 868 24.87 -3.13 26.79
C TRP A 868 25.49 -2.36 25.62
N ILE A 869 25.73 -1.05 25.76
CA ILE A 869 26.53 -0.26 24.82
C ILE A 869 28.00 -0.32 25.26
N ASP A 870 28.83 -0.96 24.45
CA ASP A 870 30.26 -1.16 24.70
C ASP A 870 31.02 0.17 24.83
N SER A 871 31.38 0.52 26.07
CA SER A 871 32.12 1.75 26.40
C SER A 871 33.63 1.66 26.13
N THR A 872 34.14 0.58 25.52
CA THR A 872 35.58 0.40 25.26
C THR A 872 36.05 0.93 23.90
N LYS A 873 35.15 1.50 23.08
CA LYS A 873 35.48 2.10 21.77
C LYS A 873 35.63 3.63 21.85
N PRO A 874 36.86 4.19 21.83
CA PRO A 874 37.08 5.63 21.90
C PRO A 874 37.00 6.24 20.50
N THR A 875 35.86 6.83 20.12
CA THR A 875 35.76 7.53 18.82
C THR A 875 34.68 8.62 18.73
N ILE A 876 33.89 8.85 19.78
CA ILE A 876 32.83 9.88 19.78
C ILE A 876 33.04 10.81 20.98
N GLU A 877 33.48 12.03 20.70
CA GLU A 877 33.09 13.20 21.49
C GLU A 877 31.74 13.71 20.98
N PRO A 878 30.85 14.27 21.83
CA PRO A 878 31.05 14.63 23.23
C PRO A 878 30.89 13.46 24.23
N ALA A 879 31.19 13.75 25.50
CA ALA A 879 31.11 12.81 26.62
C ALA A 879 29.74 12.09 26.75
N PRO A 880 29.71 10.84 27.26
CA PRO A 880 28.55 9.96 27.21
C PRO A 880 27.35 10.49 28.02
N GLY A 881 26.33 10.94 27.28
CA GLY A 881 25.00 11.34 27.73
C GLY A 881 23.90 10.49 27.11
N VAL A 882 22.65 10.75 27.49
CA VAL A 882 21.45 10.08 26.93
C VAL A 882 20.53 11.09 26.27
N TRP A 883 19.99 10.76 25.09
CA TRP A 883 18.93 11.55 24.46
C TRP A 883 17.57 11.14 25.02
N ALA A 884 16.89 12.07 25.69
CA ALA A 884 15.52 11.90 26.15
C ALA A 884 14.53 12.54 25.16
N GLN A 885 13.38 11.89 24.99
CA GLN A 885 12.26 12.41 24.20
C GLN A 885 11.29 13.15 25.12
N ARG A 886 10.86 14.35 24.73
CA ARG A 886 9.77 15.11 25.36
C ARG A 886 8.70 15.42 24.33
N TYR A 887 7.46 15.59 24.79
CA TYR A 887 6.34 16.04 23.98
C TYR A 887 5.87 17.41 24.47
N PHE A 888 5.41 18.25 23.54
CA PHE A 888 4.88 19.58 23.83
C PHE A 888 3.61 19.82 23.01
N LEU A 889 2.59 20.39 23.64
CA LEU A 889 1.37 20.90 23.01
C LEU A 889 1.66 22.25 22.37
N ASP A 890 1.35 22.36 21.08
CA ASP A 890 1.26 23.62 20.35
C ASP A 890 -0.22 23.95 20.11
N VAL A 891 -0.60 25.22 20.28
CA VAL A 891 -1.97 25.69 20.05
C VAL A 891 -1.95 26.96 19.21
N ILE A 892 -2.64 26.93 18.07
CA ILE A 892 -2.77 28.05 17.13
C ILE A 892 -4.20 28.60 17.22
N ASN A 893 -4.34 29.91 17.36
CA ASN A 893 -5.61 30.59 17.63
C ASN A 893 -6.08 31.38 16.39
N TYR A 894 -7.10 30.87 15.72
CA TYR A 894 -7.72 31.47 14.52
C TYR A 894 -8.95 32.33 14.85
N ALA A 895 -9.05 32.88 16.08
CA ALA A 895 -10.08 33.87 16.42
C ALA A 895 -10.04 35.07 15.45
N ASP A 896 -8.84 35.62 15.22
CA ASP A 896 -8.50 36.32 13.97
C ASP A 896 -7.75 35.35 13.06
N PRO A 897 -8.26 35.02 11.85
CA PRO A 897 -7.63 34.04 10.98
C PRO A 897 -6.66 34.69 9.97
N LYS A 898 -6.51 36.03 9.96
CA LYS A 898 -5.50 36.75 9.17
C LYS A 898 -4.22 36.96 9.97
N GLU A 899 -4.38 37.26 11.27
CA GLU A 899 -3.29 37.39 12.23
C GLU A 899 -3.44 36.38 13.38
N PRO A 900 -3.40 35.05 13.09
CA PRO A 900 -3.52 34.01 14.11
C PRO A 900 -2.29 33.97 15.02
N SER A 901 -2.52 33.81 16.33
CA SER A 901 -1.44 33.68 17.32
C SER A 901 -1.08 32.21 17.57
N VAL A 902 0.22 31.94 17.80
CA VAL A 902 0.71 30.66 18.31
C VAL A 902 1.01 30.81 19.79
N ARG A 903 0.40 29.97 20.63
CA ARG A 903 0.67 29.97 22.07
C ARG A 903 2.05 29.41 22.37
N LYS A 904 2.63 29.82 23.51
CA LYS A 904 3.85 29.22 24.02
C LYS A 904 3.63 27.70 24.25
N PRO A 905 4.51 26.80 23.76
CA PRO A 905 4.32 25.37 23.94
C PRO A 905 4.32 24.94 25.41
N VAL A 906 3.51 23.94 25.74
CA VAL A 906 3.32 23.41 27.10
C VAL A 906 3.65 21.92 27.10
N ALA A 907 4.30 21.38 28.13
CA ALA A 907 4.73 19.98 28.13
C ALA A 907 3.55 18.97 28.12
N LEU A 908 3.73 17.83 27.47
CA LEU A 908 2.81 16.69 27.47
C LEU A 908 3.54 15.40 27.88
N PRO A 909 2.85 14.40 28.45
CA PRO A 909 3.45 13.09 28.76
C PRO A 909 3.60 12.20 27.51
N GLY A 910 2.86 12.47 26.43
CA GLY A 910 2.91 11.73 25.17
C GLY A 910 2.51 12.58 23.97
N ALA A 911 2.48 11.99 22.78
CA ALA A 911 1.99 12.62 21.57
C ALA A 911 0.45 12.76 21.60
N LEU A 912 -0.08 13.87 21.08
CA LEU A 912 -1.52 14.17 21.06
C LEU A 912 -2.27 13.25 20.09
N ILE A 913 -3.20 12.44 20.61
CA ILE A 913 -4.05 11.54 19.82
C ILE A 913 -5.54 11.94 19.83
N GLY A 914 -5.94 12.89 20.68
CA GLY A 914 -7.33 13.34 20.77
C GLY A 914 -7.52 14.63 21.54
N VAL A 915 -8.61 15.33 21.24
CA VAL A 915 -9.05 16.57 21.87
C VAL A 915 -10.55 16.48 22.14
N ALA A 916 -10.98 16.82 23.34
CA ALA A 916 -12.35 16.68 23.82
C ALA A 916 -12.77 17.88 24.68
N HIS A 917 -14.07 18.02 24.97
CA HIS A 917 -14.62 19.09 25.83
C HIS A 917 -14.09 20.50 25.46
N LYS A 918 -14.23 20.88 24.18
CA LYS A 918 -13.74 22.17 23.64
C LYS A 918 -12.23 22.40 23.81
N GLY A 919 -11.46 21.31 23.91
CA GLY A 919 -10.02 21.33 24.14
C GLY A 919 -9.59 21.74 25.54
N GLN A 920 -10.50 21.65 26.53
CA GLN A 920 -10.13 21.60 27.95
C GLN A 920 -9.66 20.21 28.39
N LEU A 921 -9.96 19.17 27.62
CA LEU A 921 -9.46 17.81 27.82
C LEU A 921 -8.68 17.33 26.58
N LEU A 922 -7.53 16.72 26.80
CA LEU A 922 -6.63 16.19 25.79
C LEU A 922 -6.33 14.72 26.10
N TYR A 923 -6.12 13.93 25.05
CA TYR A 923 -5.66 12.55 25.16
C TYR A 923 -4.30 12.41 24.48
N THR A 924 -3.34 11.83 25.20
CA THR A 924 -1.98 11.61 24.71
C THR A 924 -1.55 10.17 24.85
N GLN A 925 -0.77 9.67 23.90
CA GLN A 925 -0.16 8.34 23.92
C GLN A 925 1.36 8.44 23.88
N GLY A 926 2.07 7.72 24.74
CA GLY A 926 3.53 7.71 24.75
C GLY A 926 4.17 6.82 25.80
N TYR A 927 5.48 6.67 25.68
CA TYR A 927 6.32 5.93 26.64
C TYR A 927 6.60 6.76 27.90
N ARG A 928 6.56 6.10 29.06
CA ARG A 928 7.02 6.73 30.32
C ARG A 928 8.52 6.54 30.53
N TYR A 929 9.12 7.55 31.14
CA TYR A 929 10.46 7.48 31.72
C TYR A 929 10.35 7.04 33.18
N THR A 930 11.34 6.35 33.73
CA THR A 930 11.40 6.02 35.17
C THR A 930 12.59 6.71 35.83
N ASP A 931 12.37 7.35 36.99
CA ASP A 931 13.47 7.92 37.79
C ASP A 931 14.29 6.83 38.52
N VAL A 932 13.82 5.57 38.50
CA VAL A 932 14.53 4.39 38.98
C VAL A 932 15.75 4.10 38.09
N GLU A 933 15.51 3.95 36.79
CA GLU A 933 16.51 3.46 35.83
C GLU A 933 17.07 4.60 34.96
N LYS A 934 16.34 5.72 34.89
CA LYS A 934 16.62 6.88 34.01
C LYS A 934 16.59 6.52 32.52
N TRP A 935 15.69 5.59 32.22
CA TRP A 935 15.31 5.07 30.91
C TRP A 935 13.80 4.86 30.86
N THR A 936 13.26 4.48 29.70
CA THR A 936 11.88 4.01 29.57
C THR A 936 11.79 2.50 29.81
N ASP A 937 10.68 2.07 30.42
CA ASP A 937 10.28 0.66 30.54
C ASP A 937 9.63 0.11 29.25
N MET A 938 9.60 0.91 28.18
CA MET A 938 8.93 0.63 26.90
C MET A 938 7.44 0.31 27.04
N ARG A 939 6.79 0.78 28.12
CA ARG A 939 5.33 0.70 28.28
C ARG A 939 4.68 1.98 27.76
N GLU A 940 3.70 1.81 26.88
CA GLU A 940 2.87 2.91 26.42
C GLU A 940 1.71 3.16 27.38
N TYR A 941 1.43 4.43 27.60
CA TYR A 941 0.33 4.91 28.42
C TYR A 941 -0.58 5.79 27.59
N LEU A 942 -1.88 5.67 27.85
CA LEU A 942 -2.93 6.55 27.38
C LEU A 942 -3.33 7.47 28.54
N ASP A 943 -2.94 8.74 28.43
CA ASP A 943 -3.14 9.75 29.48
C ASP A 943 -4.32 10.67 29.14
N ALA A 944 -5.15 10.97 30.14
CA ALA A 944 -6.06 12.11 30.15
C ALA A 944 -5.37 13.32 30.78
N VAL A 945 -5.29 14.42 30.02
CA VAL A 945 -4.63 15.66 30.43
C VAL A 945 -5.60 16.82 30.29
N ALA A 946 -5.89 17.53 31.38
CA ALA A 946 -6.69 18.74 31.34
C ALA A 946 -5.80 19.94 30.97
N TYR A 947 -6.25 20.79 30.05
CA TYR A 947 -5.54 21.98 29.59
C TYR A 947 -6.40 23.20 29.83
N ASP A 948 -5.88 24.17 30.59
CA ASP A 948 -6.65 25.37 30.95
C ASP A 948 -6.46 26.54 29.98
N GLY A 949 -5.46 26.48 29.09
CA GLY A 949 -5.06 27.57 28.21
C GLY A 949 -3.64 28.08 28.48
N VAL A 950 -3.10 27.80 29.67
CA VAL A 950 -1.76 28.22 30.12
C VAL A 950 -0.91 27.01 30.55
N ALA A 951 -1.52 26.02 31.20
CA ALA A 951 -0.88 24.84 31.75
C ALA A 951 -1.68 23.54 31.50
N THR A 952 -0.98 22.42 31.62
CA THR A 952 -1.47 21.04 31.45
C THR A 952 -1.40 20.29 32.78
N HIS A 953 -2.49 19.61 33.14
CA HIS A 953 -2.69 18.94 34.42
C HIS A 953 -3.01 17.46 34.16
N GLY A 954 -2.23 16.54 34.71
CA GLY A 954 -2.51 15.09 34.57
C GLY A 954 -3.76 14.69 35.38
N VAL A 955 -4.72 14.02 34.74
CA VAL A 955 -5.98 13.59 35.37
C VAL A 955 -5.97 12.10 35.72
N ASP A 956 -5.75 11.26 34.69
CA ASP A 956 -5.71 9.80 34.85
C ASP A 956 -4.98 9.11 33.69
N SER A 957 -4.68 7.82 33.85
CA SER A 957 -3.84 7.07 32.90
C SER A 957 -4.23 5.59 32.81
N ILE A 958 -4.37 5.08 31.58
CA ILE A 958 -4.43 3.64 31.29
C ILE A 958 -3.04 3.19 30.81
N GLN A 959 -2.51 2.08 31.33
CA GLN A 959 -1.37 1.41 30.71
C GLN A 959 -1.88 0.55 29.54
N LEU A 960 -1.31 0.71 28.35
CA LEU A 960 -1.64 -0.11 27.19
C LEU A 960 -0.94 -1.49 27.26
N PRO A 961 -1.43 -2.52 26.54
CA PRO A 961 -0.75 -3.82 26.46
C PRO A 961 0.69 -3.71 25.95
N GLN A 962 1.58 -4.58 26.42
CA GLN A 962 2.93 -4.69 25.85
C GLN A 962 2.94 -5.42 24.49
N THR A 963 1.88 -6.16 24.20
CA THR A 963 1.67 -6.87 22.92
C THR A 963 0.97 -5.97 21.91
N TRP A 964 1.63 -5.71 20.78
CA TRP A 964 1.00 -5.11 19.61
C TRP A 964 0.17 -6.17 18.81
N PRO A 965 -0.87 -5.74 18.08
CA PRO A 965 -1.38 -4.37 17.93
C PRO A 965 -2.36 -3.97 19.04
N HIS A 966 -2.39 -2.67 19.37
CA HIS A 966 -3.30 -2.09 20.39
C HIS A 966 -3.82 -0.68 20.01
N PRO A 967 -4.48 -0.50 18.85
CA PRO A 967 -4.85 0.82 18.33
C PRO A 967 -5.80 1.58 19.27
N VAL A 968 -5.57 2.88 19.43
CA VAL A 968 -6.41 3.80 20.20
C VAL A 968 -7.03 4.83 19.27
N LEU A 969 -8.33 5.04 19.37
CA LEU A 969 -9.07 6.10 18.67
C LEU A 969 -9.87 6.95 19.66
N ALA A 970 -9.48 8.20 19.83
CA ALA A 970 -10.22 9.19 20.61
C ALA A 970 -11.31 9.87 19.77
N ASN A 971 -12.52 9.99 20.32
CA ASN A 971 -13.67 10.63 19.71
C ASN A 971 -14.46 11.41 20.79
N ASP A 972 -14.07 12.67 21.00
CA ASP A 972 -14.53 13.50 22.14
C ASP A 972 -14.39 12.71 23.45
N ALA A 973 -15.41 12.66 24.33
CA ALA A 973 -15.32 11.97 25.63
C ALA A 973 -15.10 10.44 25.57
N ASN A 974 -15.23 9.80 24.39
CA ASN A 974 -15.13 8.35 24.24
C ASN A 974 -13.82 7.92 23.56
N LEU A 975 -13.21 6.85 24.08
CA LEU A 975 -11.99 6.21 23.58
C LEU A 975 -12.30 4.78 23.17
N PHE A 976 -11.96 4.42 21.93
CA PHE A 976 -12.02 3.05 21.43
C PHE A 976 -10.60 2.46 21.48
N ILE A 977 -10.45 1.29 22.10
CA ILE A 977 -9.13 0.66 22.31
C ILE A 977 -9.18 -0.79 21.82
N GLY A 978 -8.29 -1.14 20.89
CA GLY A 978 -7.98 -2.53 20.55
C GLY A 978 -7.09 -3.16 21.60
N GLN A 979 -7.48 -4.33 22.10
CA GLN A 979 -6.81 -5.06 23.18
C GLN A 979 -6.44 -6.48 22.74
N VAL A 980 -5.36 -7.02 23.31
CA VAL A 980 -4.91 -8.41 23.12
C VAL A 980 -5.23 -9.22 24.38
N LEU A 981 -5.90 -10.37 24.23
CA LEU A 981 -6.26 -11.25 25.34
C LEU A 981 -5.31 -12.45 25.40
N ASP A 982 -4.52 -12.58 26.49
CA ASP A 982 -3.77 -13.82 26.75
C ASP A 982 -4.71 -14.91 27.26
N VAL A 983 -5.07 -15.82 26.36
CA VAL A 983 -6.05 -16.88 26.60
C VAL A 983 -5.55 -17.95 27.60
N ARG A 984 -4.26 -17.91 28.00
CA ARG A 984 -3.70 -18.84 29.00
C ARG A 984 -4.31 -18.67 30.40
N ALA A 985 -5.04 -17.58 30.67
CA ALA A 985 -5.75 -17.36 31.93
C ALA A 985 -7.14 -18.03 32.01
N ALA A 986 -7.70 -18.52 30.89
CA ALA A 986 -9.12 -18.87 30.81
C ALA A 986 -9.51 -20.30 31.22
N SER A 987 -8.55 -21.18 31.55
CA SER A 987 -8.79 -22.62 31.76
C SER A 987 -9.14 -23.02 33.20
N ALA A 988 -10.01 -22.27 33.88
CA ALA A 988 -10.47 -22.58 35.24
C ALA A 988 -11.95 -22.18 35.46
N PRO A 989 -12.88 -23.14 35.66
CA PRO A 989 -14.30 -22.83 35.83
C PRO A 989 -14.66 -22.50 37.29
N THR A 990 -14.39 -21.28 37.76
CA THR A 990 -15.11 -20.60 38.87
C THR A 990 -14.65 -19.16 39.09
N THR A 991 -15.62 -18.25 39.28
CA THR A 991 -15.53 -16.94 39.98
C THR A 991 -14.29 -16.05 39.83
N GLU A 992 -14.52 -14.87 39.26
CA GLU A 992 -13.66 -13.66 39.19
C GLU A 992 -12.35 -13.73 38.37
N PRO A 993 -12.16 -12.80 37.40
CA PRO A 993 -10.90 -12.72 36.65
C PRO A 993 -9.80 -12.06 37.48
N LYS A 994 -8.79 -12.83 37.88
CA LYS A 994 -7.58 -12.30 38.54
C LYS A 994 -6.63 -11.67 37.52
N VAL A 995 -6.09 -10.50 37.88
CA VAL A 995 -4.98 -9.85 37.17
C VAL A 995 -3.74 -10.76 37.25
N VAL A 996 -2.99 -10.85 36.14
CA VAL A 996 -1.83 -11.74 36.01
C VAL A 996 -0.61 -11.20 36.77
N ASP A 997 0.15 -12.12 37.38
CA ASP A 997 1.42 -11.86 38.05
C ASP A 997 2.47 -11.28 37.08
N ALA A 998 2.96 -10.08 37.37
CA ALA A 998 3.85 -9.29 36.53
C ALA A 998 5.32 -9.75 36.53
N THR A 999 5.65 -10.87 37.18
CA THR A 999 7.05 -11.34 37.35
C THR A 999 7.57 -12.28 36.25
N LYS A 1000 6.78 -12.59 35.21
CA LYS A 1000 7.18 -13.53 34.14
C LYS A 1000 7.53 -12.83 32.82
N PRO A 1001 8.59 -13.27 32.10
CA PRO A 1001 8.90 -12.73 30.77
C PRO A 1001 7.84 -13.12 29.73
N ALA A 1002 7.70 -12.30 28.69
CA ALA A 1002 6.87 -12.62 27.53
C ALA A 1002 7.41 -13.86 26.78
N PRO A 1003 6.52 -14.69 26.17
CA PRO A 1003 6.94 -15.80 25.32
C PRO A 1003 7.63 -15.28 24.04
N ALA A 1004 8.52 -16.09 23.48
CA ALA A 1004 9.23 -15.76 22.24
C ALA A 1004 8.26 -15.57 21.05
N PRO A 1005 8.56 -14.65 20.11
CA PRO A 1005 7.75 -14.48 18.90
C PRO A 1005 7.73 -15.78 18.10
N GLY A 1006 6.53 -16.31 17.86
CA GLY A 1006 6.30 -17.60 17.19
C GLY A 1006 5.47 -18.62 17.98
N SER A 1007 5.07 -18.36 19.24
CA SER A 1007 4.15 -19.27 19.93
C SER A 1007 2.73 -19.18 19.34
N THR A 1008 2.30 -20.22 18.61
CA THR A 1008 1.05 -20.29 17.82
C THR A 1008 -0.25 -20.46 18.62
N GLY A 1009 -0.34 -19.84 19.80
CA GLY A 1009 -1.61 -19.69 20.51
C GLY A 1009 -2.45 -18.59 19.86
N SER A 1010 -3.72 -18.85 19.55
CA SER A 1010 -4.64 -17.82 19.06
C SER A 1010 -4.93 -16.79 20.15
N THR A 1011 -4.24 -15.65 20.11
CA THR A 1011 -4.62 -14.48 20.89
C THR A 1011 -5.95 -13.95 20.39
N ALA A 1012 -6.99 -14.09 21.21
CA ALA A 1012 -8.24 -13.38 21.01
C ALA A 1012 -8.02 -11.87 21.19
N GLY A 1013 -8.87 -11.05 20.60
CA GLY A 1013 -8.86 -9.61 20.82
C GLY A 1013 -10.05 -9.16 21.66
N SER A 1014 -10.05 -7.91 22.10
CA SER A 1014 -11.29 -7.18 22.38
C SER A 1014 -11.23 -5.76 21.84
N LEU A 1015 -12.40 -5.21 21.53
CA LEU A 1015 -12.62 -3.80 21.23
C LEU A 1015 -13.35 -3.20 22.43
N GLU A 1016 -12.66 -2.34 23.16
CA GLU A 1016 -13.17 -1.72 24.38
C GLU A 1016 -13.56 -0.27 24.14
N VAL A 1017 -14.62 0.16 24.83
CA VAL A 1017 -15.02 1.57 24.87
C VAL A 1017 -14.79 2.08 26.29
N TRP A 1018 -14.03 3.16 26.39
CA TRP A 1018 -13.69 3.83 27.65
C TRP A 1018 -14.14 5.29 27.60
N THR A 1019 -14.50 5.84 28.76
CA THR A 1019 -14.77 7.28 28.95
C THR A 1019 -14.02 7.78 30.17
N LEU A 1020 -13.84 9.09 30.29
CA LEU A 1020 -13.37 9.73 31.52
C LEU A 1020 -14.59 10.21 32.32
N ALA A 1021 -14.79 9.70 33.54
CA ALA A 1021 -15.89 10.11 34.41
C ALA A 1021 -15.56 11.41 35.17
N ASP A 1022 -16.58 12.13 35.63
CA ASP A 1022 -16.46 13.38 36.41
C ASP A 1022 -15.63 13.25 37.71
N THR A 1023 -15.37 12.02 38.16
CA THR A 1023 -14.43 11.70 39.24
C THR A 1023 -12.95 11.89 38.86
N GLY A 1024 -12.66 12.16 37.58
CA GLY A 1024 -11.29 12.17 37.04
C GLY A 1024 -10.72 10.77 36.91
N LYS A 1025 -11.54 9.78 36.55
CA LYS A 1025 -11.11 8.38 36.37
C LYS A 1025 -11.66 7.72 35.12
N PHE A 1026 -10.79 6.99 34.43
CA PHE A 1026 -11.14 6.20 33.26
C PHE A 1026 -12.05 5.04 33.64
N THR A 1027 -13.17 4.95 32.94
CA THR A 1027 -14.23 3.95 33.18
C THR A 1027 -14.54 3.25 31.87
N ARG A 1028 -14.43 1.91 31.85
CA ARG A 1028 -14.81 1.10 30.68
C ARG A 1028 -16.33 1.01 30.59
N LEU A 1029 -16.90 1.52 29.50
CA LEU A 1029 -18.32 1.47 29.18
C LEU A 1029 -18.74 0.10 28.60
N SER A 1030 -17.90 -0.48 27.74
CA SER A 1030 -18.18 -1.77 27.09
C SER A 1030 -16.90 -2.47 26.65
N SER A 1031 -16.99 -3.78 26.40
CA SER A 1031 -15.90 -4.61 25.88
C SER A 1031 -16.51 -5.67 24.96
N THR A 1032 -16.12 -5.66 23.69
CA THR A 1032 -16.63 -6.57 22.64
C THR A 1032 -15.53 -7.54 22.26
N ALA A 1033 -15.79 -8.85 22.32
CA ALA A 1033 -14.80 -9.86 21.96
C ALA A 1033 -14.53 -9.85 20.44
N LEU A 1034 -13.25 -9.94 20.06
CA LEU A 1034 -12.80 -10.04 18.67
C LEU A 1034 -12.11 -11.40 18.44
N THR A 1035 -12.23 -11.94 17.23
CA THR A 1035 -11.53 -13.18 16.83
C THR A 1035 -10.01 -13.04 16.78
N SER A 1036 -9.50 -11.81 16.80
CA SER A 1036 -8.08 -11.44 16.83
C SER A 1036 -7.99 -9.95 17.24
N PRO A 1037 -6.84 -9.44 17.70
CA PRO A 1037 -6.66 -8.01 17.96
C PRO A 1037 -6.99 -7.12 16.74
N ALA A 1038 -7.39 -5.88 17.00
CA ALA A 1038 -7.59 -4.89 15.95
C ALA A 1038 -6.22 -4.28 15.53
N ASN A 1039 -6.03 -4.05 14.23
CA ASN A 1039 -4.85 -3.39 13.67
C ASN A 1039 -5.03 -1.87 13.59
N ASP A 1040 -6.20 -1.41 13.15
CA ASP A 1040 -6.57 0.01 13.03
C ASP A 1040 -8.05 0.25 13.39
N LEU A 1041 -8.37 1.48 13.81
CA LEU A 1041 -9.70 1.94 14.17
C LEU A 1041 -10.01 3.28 13.49
N ARG A 1042 -11.15 3.39 12.79
CA ARG A 1042 -11.64 4.65 12.18
C ARG A 1042 -13.14 4.81 12.38
N LYS A 1043 -13.61 6.04 12.62
CA LYS A 1043 -15.04 6.37 12.80
C LYS A 1043 -15.55 7.30 11.68
N PHE A 1044 -16.74 6.99 11.17
CA PHE A 1044 -17.42 7.70 10.08
C PHE A 1044 -18.84 8.08 10.56
N GLY A 1045 -18.95 9.22 11.24
CA GLY A 1045 -20.17 9.58 11.97
C GLY A 1045 -20.40 8.61 13.14
N ASP A 1046 -21.47 7.81 13.06
CA ASP A 1046 -21.80 6.76 14.03
C ASP A 1046 -21.35 5.35 13.62
N LEU A 1047 -20.73 5.20 12.45
CA LEU A 1047 -20.11 3.94 12.04
C LEU A 1047 -18.68 3.85 12.58
N LEU A 1048 -18.34 2.79 13.30
CA LEU A 1048 -16.96 2.47 13.71
C LEU A 1048 -16.45 1.28 12.90
N ALA A 1049 -15.35 1.44 12.17
CA ALA A 1049 -14.66 0.38 11.47
C ALA A 1049 -13.44 -0.08 12.30
N ALA A 1050 -13.35 -1.38 12.53
CA ALA A 1050 -12.19 -2.03 13.15
C ALA A 1050 -11.57 -3.04 12.17
N GLN A 1051 -10.30 -2.86 11.83
CA GLN A 1051 -9.55 -3.83 11.03
C GLN A 1051 -9.10 -4.99 11.92
N VAL A 1052 -9.55 -6.21 11.64
CA VAL A 1052 -9.22 -7.44 12.39
C VAL A 1052 -8.62 -8.44 11.41
N ASN A 1053 -7.30 -8.68 11.51
CA ASN A 1053 -6.50 -9.29 10.44
C ASN A 1053 -6.70 -8.52 9.11
N ASN A 1054 -7.04 -9.20 8.00
CA ASN A 1054 -7.42 -8.54 6.75
C ASN A 1054 -8.92 -8.24 6.63
N LYS A 1055 -9.74 -8.65 7.61
CA LYS A 1055 -11.18 -8.35 7.64
C LYS A 1055 -11.43 -7.00 8.29
N ILE A 1056 -12.56 -6.38 7.98
CA ILE A 1056 -13.05 -5.18 8.68
C ILE A 1056 -14.41 -5.53 9.28
N GLN A 1057 -14.55 -5.23 10.56
CA GLN A 1057 -15.80 -5.31 11.30
C GLN A 1057 -16.39 -3.91 11.43
N LEU A 1058 -17.67 -3.79 11.08
CA LEU A 1058 -18.42 -2.53 11.09
C LEU A 1058 -19.38 -2.53 12.29
N TYR A 1059 -19.17 -1.59 13.20
CA TYR A 1059 -19.93 -1.45 14.44
C TYR A 1059 -20.78 -0.18 14.44
N ASP A 1060 -21.98 -0.28 15.01
CA ASP A 1060 -22.80 0.85 15.40
C ASP A 1060 -22.23 1.45 16.69
N ALA A 1061 -21.75 2.69 16.61
CA ALA A 1061 -21.15 3.44 17.71
C ALA A 1061 -22.01 4.65 18.12
N SER A 1062 -23.32 4.62 17.81
CA SER A 1062 -24.30 5.58 18.34
C SER A 1062 -24.61 5.36 19.83
N ASN A 1063 -24.40 4.14 20.34
CA ASN A 1063 -24.40 3.83 21.78
C ASN A 1063 -23.01 3.32 22.22
N PRO A 1064 -22.15 4.16 22.82
CA PRO A 1064 -20.83 3.76 23.31
C PRO A 1064 -20.84 2.62 24.36
N SER A 1065 -21.96 2.42 25.07
CA SER A 1065 -22.12 1.33 26.04
C SER A 1065 -22.52 -0.02 25.42
N GLU A 1066 -22.85 -0.06 24.13
CA GLU A 1066 -23.29 -1.29 23.46
C GLU A 1066 -22.95 -1.25 21.95
N LEU A 1067 -21.70 -1.56 21.59
CA LEU A 1067 -21.28 -1.63 20.18
C LEU A 1067 -21.95 -2.80 19.46
N LYS A 1068 -22.79 -2.51 18.46
CA LYS A 1068 -23.52 -3.54 17.69
C LYS A 1068 -22.82 -3.83 16.38
N LEU A 1069 -22.38 -5.06 16.17
CA LEU A 1069 -21.84 -5.48 14.88
C LEU A 1069 -22.93 -5.39 13.81
N ARG A 1070 -22.71 -4.59 12.77
CA ARG A 1070 -23.62 -4.36 11.63
C ARG A 1070 -23.20 -5.13 10.38
N ALA A 1071 -21.90 -5.32 10.17
CA ALA A 1071 -21.36 -6.16 9.09
C ALA A 1071 -19.93 -6.63 9.39
N THR A 1072 -19.48 -7.65 8.67
CA THR A 1072 -18.06 -8.03 8.56
C THR A 1072 -17.76 -8.36 7.10
N GLY A 1073 -16.67 -7.80 6.57
CA GLY A 1073 -16.22 -8.08 5.21
C GLY A 1073 -14.71 -8.04 5.10
N ALA A 1074 -14.19 -8.15 3.89
CA ALA A 1074 -12.78 -7.93 3.57
C ALA A 1074 -12.68 -7.35 2.15
N PRO A 1075 -11.67 -6.54 1.86
CA PRO A 1075 -11.28 -6.26 0.48
C PRO A 1075 -10.95 -7.54 -0.29
N LEU A 1076 -11.48 -7.65 -1.50
CA LEU A 1076 -11.16 -8.70 -2.45
C LEU A 1076 -9.66 -8.68 -2.81
N GLY A 1077 -9.12 -9.79 -3.28
CA GLY A 1077 -7.73 -9.85 -3.79
C GLY A 1077 -6.62 -9.72 -2.74
N CYS A 1078 -6.97 -9.53 -1.46
CA CYS A 1078 -6.00 -9.43 -0.36
C CYS A 1078 -4.94 -8.34 -0.52
N ILE A 1079 -5.40 -7.23 -1.10
CA ILE A 1079 -4.68 -5.97 -1.29
C ILE A 1079 -4.59 -5.22 0.05
N GLY A 1080 -3.47 -4.55 0.31
CA GLY A 1080 -3.32 -3.66 1.47
C GLY A 1080 -4.08 -2.34 1.28
N TYR A 1081 -4.72 -1.84 2.35
CA TYR A 1081 -5.62 -0.68 2.31
C TYR A 1081 -5.35 0.30 3.47
N ASN A 1082 -5.74 1.57 3.28
CA ASN A 1082 -5.72 2.59 4.33
C ASN A 1082 -7.13 3.10 4.63
N LEU A 1083 -7.60 2.90 5.86
CA LEU A 1083 -8.92 3.35 6.32
C LEU A 1083 -9.02 4.88 6.50
N GLU A 1084 -7.90 5.62 6.46
CA GLU A 1084 -7.91 7.10 6.51
C GLU A 1084 -8.56 7.74 5.28
N PHE A 1085 -8.48 7.10 4.12
CA PHE A 1085 -9.06 7.61 2.86
C PHE A 1085 -10.38 6.94 2.48
N ALA A 1086 -10.90 6.07 3.35
CA ALA A 1086 -12.21 5.45 3.23
C ALA A 1086 -13.36 6.42 3.55
N THR A 1087 -14.58 6.07 3.14
CA THR A 1087 -15.80 6.84 3.41
C THR A 1087 -16.95 5.89 3.71
N GLY A 1088 -17.92 6.28 4.56
CA GLY A 1088 -18.97 5.36 4.97
C GLY A 1088 -20.06 5.98 5.82
N THR A 1089 -21.16 5.24 5.99
CA THR A 1089 -22.30 5.61 6.83
C THR A 1089 -22.91 4.38 7.50
N ARG A 1090 -23.43 4.57 8.72
CA ARG A 1090 -23.99 3.52 9.59
C ARG A 1090 -25.03 2.61 8.90
N ASP A 1091 -25.77 3.15 7.93
CA ASP A 1091 -26.92 2.48 7.32
C ASP A 1091 -26.70 2.04 5.86
N ARG A 1092 -25.47 2.20 5.33
CA ARG A 1092 -25.07 1.72 3.98
C ARG A 1092 -23.75 0.94 3.95
N GLY A 1093 -22.91 1.07 4.98
CA GLY A 1093 -21.59 0.42 5.06
C GLY A 1093 -20.42 1.36 4.76
N LEU A 1094 -19.30 0.76 4.36
CA LEU A 1094 -18.00 1.40 4.17
C LEU A 1094 -17.46 1.16 2.75
N TRP A 1095 -16.85 2.19 2.16
CA TRP A 1095 -16.13 2.16 0.89
C TRP A 1095 -14.66 2.46 1.11
N ILE A 1096 -13.79 1.63 0.56
CA ILE A 1096 -12.36 1.62 0.86
C ILE A 1096 -11.58 1.74 -0.46
N PRO A 1097 -10.70 2.76 -0.60
CA PRO A 1097 -9.82 2.88 -1.76
C PRO A 1097 -8.72 1.82 -1.70
N LEU A 1098 -8.46 1.17 -2.83
CA LEU A 1098 -7.45 0.13 -3.01
C LEU A 1098 -6.36 0.56 -4.01
N GLY A 1099 -6.22 1.86 -4.28
CA GLY A 1099 -5.28 2.37 -5.29
C GLY A 1099 -5.66 1.83 -6.69
N PRO A 1100 -4.73 1.22 -7.45
CA PRO A 1100 -4.99 0.76 -8.83
C PRO A 1100 -6.12 -0.28 -8.91
N TYR A 1101 -6.40 -1.00 -7.83
CA TYR A 1101 -7.48 -1.99 -7.76
C TYR A 1101 -8.90 -1.38 -7.55
N GLY A 1102 -9.02 -0.05 -7.58
CA GLY A 1102 -10.30 0.65 -7.50
C GLY A 1102 -10.85 0.77 -6.08
N VAL A 1103 -12.17 0.64 -5.92
CA VAL A 1103 -12.86 0.78 -4.62
C VAL A 1103 -13.63 -0.48 -4.30
N THR A 1104 -13.44 -1.01 -3.08
CA THR A 1104 -14.27 -2.08 -2.55
C THR A 1104 -15.29 -1.55 -1.55
N ARG A 1105 -16.43 -2.25 -1.43
CA ARG A 1105 -17.52 -1.90 -0.53
C ARG A 1105 -17.80 -3.03 0.45
N ILE A 1106 -17.79 -2.72 1.74
CA ILE A 1106 -18.36 -3.58 2.78
C ILE A 1106 -19.75 -3.03 3.09
N ALA A 1107 -20.76 -3.62 2.44
CA ALA A 1107 -22.15 -3.25 2.65
C ALA A 1107 -22.65 -3.67 4.03
N ILE A 1108 -23.58 -2.88 4.58
CA ILE A 1108 -24.44 -3.30 5.69
C ILE A 1108 -25.78 -3.67 5.06
N ASN A 1109 -26.11 -4.95 5.08
CA ASN A 1109 -27.43 -5.43 4.67
C ASN A 1109 -28.47 -4.97 5.73
N GLN A 1110 -29.66 -4.62 5.26
CA GLN A 1110 -30.77 -4.13 6.11
C GLN A 1110 -31.73 -5.27 6.48
#